data_AF-A0A2H0R2R1-F1
#
_entry.id   AF-A0A2H0R2R1-F1
#
_cell.length_a   1.000
_cell.length_b   1.000
_cell.length_c   1.000
_cell.angle_alpha   90.00
_cell.angle_beta   90.00
_cell.angle_gamma   90.00
#
_symmetry.space_group_name_H-M   'P 1'
#
loop_
_entity.id
_entity.type
_entity.pdbx_description
1 polymer ?
#
loop_
_entity_poly.entity_id
_entity_poly.type
_entity_poly.pdbx_seq_one_letter_code
_entity_poly.pdbx_strand_id
1 'polypeptide(L)'
;MQEKTKEKLVLLDAHAIIHRAYHALPDFATSKGEPTGALYGLVLMILKIATDLKPDYIVACYDLPKPTYRHEVYEGYKAGRTKTDDNLVEQLEKSKQICEVLNISIYSKEGFEADDMLGTIVEKLKIENSKLKIPIDIIIASGDMDTMQLVKDAGKNNGSVEVYTLKKGIKETILYNEKAVRERFGFAPEFLTDFKGLSGDPSDNIIGISGIGEKSATDLIINFGSIENIYKILKKDPKKLEEKGIKKRIIELLKEGEEDARFSKMLATIRRDAPIDFVIPSEKWKDGLDLKKAENIFSKLEFRTMGARLKSVLSGKDENRDTKNNFANHETDQNLEETKIALWVADSNTTNPSFEDILNFARTDSFEKAKEIIFAEVKKKESEFVFEEIEKPIIPIIKKMEDRGVLIDTDFLNKLNTDYSKIIKEIEKKIWKEAGEKFNVASPKQLGEILFNKLNLTVKYQKKTSTGAKSTKESELQKMKDLHPIIPLVLEFRELSKLVSTYIEPIPKMVDSEKRLHTKFIQTGTTTGRMASINPNLQNIPIGRERGKLIRKAFLAPKGFKLVSFDYSQIELRIAAILSGDEKLIQIFKSGEDVHNTVASYVFGVTKEKVDKEMRRTAKVINFGILYGMGINALTQNLGSDRKTAQEFYNTYFEKFDRLAWYLDKIKKDANKLGFTTTLFGRRRYFEGIKSKLPFIKAAAERMAINAPIQGTSADIIKMAMKNVDDFIVKNKLEKKVYLILQIHDELIYEIADDILDEVSKKIKEIMQKIWKEAGEKFNVASPKQLGEILFNKLNLTVKYQKKTSTGAKSTKESELQKMKDLHPIIPLVLEFRELSKLVSTYIEPIPKMVDSEKRLHTKFIQTGTTTGRMASINPNLQNIPIGRERGKLIRKAFLAPKGFKLVSFDYSQIELRIAAILSGDEKLIQIFKSGEDVHNTVASYVFGVTKEKVDKEMRRTAKVINFGILYGMGINALTQNLGSDRKTAQEFYNTYFEKFDRLAWYLDKIKKDANKLGFTTTLFGRRRYFEGIKSKLPFIKAAAERMAINAPIQGTSADIIKMAMKNVDDFIVKNKLEKKVYLILQIHDELIYEIADDILDEVSKKIKEIMQDVLPIEKSFEVPIITNFSSGQNWGELK
;
A
#
# COMPACT_ATOMS: atom_id res chain seq x y z
N MET A 1 2.76 -18.63 58.61
CA MET A 1 3.43 -19.39 57.53
C MET A 1 3.20 -18.64 56.23
N GLN A 2 4.25 -18.08 55.63
CA GLN A 2 4.16 -17.55 54.25
C GLN A 2 3.90 -18.74 53.33
N GLU A 3 2.77 -18.73 52.60
CA GLU A 3 2.60 -19.64 51.45
C GLU A 3 3.77 -19.39 50.49
N LYS A 4 4.66 -20.38 50.34
CA LYS A 4 5.69 -20.33 49.29
C LYS A 4 4.97 -20.29 47.95
N THR A 5 5.03 -19.16 47.25
CA THR A 5 4.49 -19.00 45.90
C THR A 5 5.21 -19.98 44.97
N LYS A 6 4.44 -20.89 44.35
CA LYS A 6 4.95 -21.84 43.36
C LYS A 6 5.45 -21.10 42.12
N GLU A 7 6.49 -21.61 41.49
CA GLU A 7 6.97 -21.08 40.20
C GLU A 7 6.15 -21.67 39.05
N LYS A 8 6.08 -20.96 37.92
CA LYS A 8 5.30 -21.38 36.75
C LYS A 8 6.16 -21.56 35.51
N LEU A 9 6.10 -22.77 34.95
CA LEU A 9 6.69 -23.10 33.66
C LEU A 9 5.59 -23.20 32.59
N VAL A 10 5.70 -22.40 31.55
CA VAL A 10 4.84 -22.52 30.36
C VAL A 10 5.56 -23.31 29.27
N LEU A 11 4.90 -24.36 28.79
CA LEU A 11 5.35 -25.15 27.65
C LEU A 11 4.50 -24.81 26.43
N LEU A 12 5.12 -24.23 25.41
CA LEU A 12 4.47 -23.86 24.16
C LEU A 12 4.49 -25.03 23.19
N ASP A 13 3.32 -25.45 22.74
CA ASP A 13 3.18 -26.19 21.50
C ASP A 13 3.30 -25.22 20.31
N ALA A 14 4.55 -24.90 19.95
CA ALA A 14 4.79 -23.87 18.95
C ALA A 14 4.23 -24.28 17.59
N HIS A 15 4.30 -25.58 17.24
CA HIS A 15 3.80 -26.08 15.97
C HIS A 15 2.27 -25.89 15.87
N ALA A 16 1.51 -26.31 16.87
CA ALA A 16 0.05 -26.13 16.87
C ALA A 16 -0.37 -24.66 16.93
N ILE A 17 0.33 -23.82 17.70
CA ILE A 17 0.04 -22.38 17.82
C ILE A 17 0.26 -21.66 16.48
N ILE A 18 1.38 -21.94 15.80
CA ILE A 18 1.72 -21.30 14.52
C ILE A 18 0.74 -21.74 13.42
N HIS A 19 0.44 -23.04 13.34
CA HIS A 19 -0.51 -23.59 12.36
C HIS A 19 -1.92 -23.00 12.56
N ARG A 20 -2.35 -22.85 13.83
CA ARG A 20 -3.61 -22.19 14.17
C ARG A 20 -3.60 -20.71 13.80
N ALA A 21 -2.52 -19.99 14.09
CA ALA A 21 -2.38 -18.59 13.75
C ALA A 21 -2.45 -18.36 12.24
N TYR A 22 -1.78 -19.23 11.46
CA TYR A 22 -1.78 -19.17 10.00
C TYR A 22 -3.19 -19.25 9.39
N HIS A 23 -4.05 -20.14 9.91
CA HIS A 23 -5.42 -20.28 9.39
C HIS A 23 -6.43 -19.31 9.99
N ALA A 24 -6.15 -18.74 11.17
CA ALA A 24 -7.08 -17.86 11.87
C ALA A 24 -6.89 -16.38 11.53
N LEU A 25 -5.66 -15.96 11.21
CA LEU A 25 -5.33 -14.58 10.88
C LEU A 25 -5.36 -14.34 9.36
N PRO A 26 -5.62 -13.10 8.91
CA PRO A 26 -5.42 -12.73 7.51
C PRO A 26 -3.97 -12.94 7.07
N ASP A 27 -3.76 -13.14 5.77
CA ASP A 27 -2.43 -13.23 5.16
C ASP A 27 -1.70 -11.89 5.30
N PHE A 28 -0.93 -11.70 6.38
CA PHE A 28 -0.04 -10.55 6.55
C PHE A 28 1.26 -10.78 5.79
N ALA A 29 1.75 -9.72 5.16
CA ALA A 29 3.06 -9.70 4.55
C ALA A 29 3.76 -8.36 4.84
N THR A 30 5.09 -8.38 4.95
CA THR A 30 5.89 -7.15 5.07
C THR A 30 5.87 -6.32 3.78
N SER A 31 6.37 -5.09 3.82
CA SER A 31 6.56 -4.24 2.63
C SER A 31 7.42 -4.90 1.52
N LYS A 32 8.21 -5.93 1.86
CA LYS A 32 9.01 -6.74 0.93
C LYS A 32 8.27 -7.98 0.39
N GLY A 33 7.06 -8.24 0.89
CA GLY A 33 6.22 -9.37 0.51
C GLY A 33 6.52 -10.67 1.27
N GLU A 34 7.23 -10.61 2.40
CA GLU A 34 7.49 -11.79 3.24
C GLU A 34 6.27 -12.10 4.13
N PRO A 35 5.79 -13.36 4.20
CA PRO A 35 4.61 -13.70 4.98
C PRO A 35 4.91 -13.66 6.49
N THR A 36 4.05 -13.01 7.27
CA THR A 36 4.25 -12.78 8.71
C THR A 36 3.03 -13.06 9.58
N GLY A 37 1.92 -13.52 8.99
CA GLY A 37 0.65 -13.77 9.69
C GLY A 37 0.79 -14.73 10.88
N ALA A 38 1.46 -15.87 10.68
CA ALA A 38 1.63 -16.88 11.71
C ALA A 38 2.62 -16.42 12.80
N LEU A 39 3.68 -15.72 12.40
CA LEU A 39 4.66 -15.11 13.32
C LEU A 39 4.00 -14.07 14.24
N TYR A 40 3.12 -13.24 13.69
CA TYR A 40 2.37 -12.24 14.45
C TYR A 40 1.47 -12.91 15.49
N GLY A 41 0.79 -13.99 15.10
CA GLY A 41 -0.04 -14.77 16.01
C GLY A 41 0.74 -15.43 17.14
N LEU A 42 1.94 -15.96 16.86
CA LEU A 42 2.84 -16.52 17.87
C LEU A 42 3.26 -15.45 18.91
N VAL A 43 3.74 -14.29 18.45
CA VAL A 43 4.14 -13.18 19.34
C VAL A 43 2.97 -12.70 20.18
N LEU A 44 1.79 -12.55 19.57
CA LEU A 44 0.57 -12.17 20.29
C LEU A 44 0.22 -13.18 21.39
N MET A 45 0.35 -14.48 21.11
CA MET A 45 0.10 -15.54 22.08
C MET A 45 1.10 -15.52 23.23
N ILE A 46 2.40 -15.34 22.94
CA ILE A 46 3.45 -15.24 23.96
C ILE A 46 3.19 -14.03 24.88
N LEU A 47 2.88 -12.87 24.31
CA LEU A 47 2.56 -11.67 25.10
C LEU A 47 1.32 -11.87 25.96
N LYS A 48 0.28 -12.51 25.42
CA LYS A 48 -0.94 -12.82 26.18
C LYS A 48 -0.68 -13.81 27.32
N ILE A 49 0.12 -14.85 27.07
CA ILE A 49 0.59 -15.79 28.11
C ILE A 49 1.35 -15.04 29.20
N ALA A 50 2.24 -14.14 28.82
CA ALA A 50 3.04 -13.36 29.74
C ALA A 50 2.19 -12.42 30.61
N THR A 51 1.14 -11.83 30.05
CA THR A 51 0.16 -11.01 30.79
C THR A 51 -0.72 -11.86 31.71
N ASP A 52 -1.36 -12.90 31.16
CA ASP A 52 -2.42 -13.65 31.84
C ASP A 52 -1.85 -14.61 32.90
N LEU A 53 -0.72 -15.26 32.61
CA LEU A 53 -0.18 -16.34 33.44
C LEU A 53 1.01 -15.89 34.29
N LYS A 54 1.70 -14.82 33.90
CA LYS A 54 2.92 -14.29 34.53
C LYS A 54 3.96 -15.41 34.79
N PRO A 55 4.44 -16.10 33.74
CA PRO A 55 5.32 -17.25 33.91
C PRO A 55 6.71 -16.87 34.41
N ASP A 56 7.32 -17.75 35.18
CA ASP A 56 8.74 -17.68 35.56
C ASP A 56 9.61 -18.22 34.42
N TYR A 57 9.16 -19.25 33.72
CA TYR A 57 9.90 -19.90 32.64
C TYR A 57 8.98 -20.15 31.43
N ILE A 58 9.53 -20.03 30.21
CA ILE A 58 8.82 -20.37 28.97
C ILE A 58 9.75 -21.22 28.10
N VAL A 59 9.21 -22.32 27.57
CA VAL A 59 9.91 -23.25 26.68
C VAL A 59 9.01 -23.59 25.49
N ALA A 60 9.58 -23.83 24.31
CA ALA A 60 8.83 -24.17 23.10
C ALA A 60 9.22 -25.54 22.54
N CYS A 61 8.22 -26.34 22.16
CA CYS A 61 8.38 -27.63 21.48
C CYS A 61 7.99 -27.51 20.00
N TYR A 62 8.75 -28.14 19.11
CA TYR A 62 8.53 -28.13 17.66
C TYR A 62 8.56 -29.54 17.06
N ASP A 63 7.69 -29.79 16.07
CA ASP A 63 7.78 -30.95 15.19
C ASP A 63 8.97 -30.84 14.23
N LEU A 64 9.53 -31.99 13.85
CA LEU A 64 10.53 -32.10 12.79
C LEU A 64 9.93 -32.77 11.55
N PRO A 65 10.41 -32.46 10.34
CA PRO A 65 9.81 -32.91 9.07
C PRO A 65 10.04 -34.40 8.74
N LYS A 66 10.43 -35.23 9.71
CA LYS A 66 10.67 -36.67 9.53
C LYS A 66 9.48 -37.48 10.03
N PRO A 67 9.20 -38.68 9.46
CA PRO A 67 8.17 -39.57 9.97
C PRO A 67 8.38 -39.86 11.46
N THR A 68 7.28 -39.92 12.19
CA THR A 68 7.27 -40.30 13.62
C THR A 68 6.85 -41.75 13.74
N TYR A 69 7.04 -42.34 14.93
CA TYR A 69 6.64 -43.72 15.20
C TYR A 69 5.19 -44.03 14.78
N ARG A 70 4.26 -43.06 14.94
CA ARG A 70 2.85 -43.20 14.51
C ARG A 70 2.70 -43.36 13.00
N HIS A 71 3.53 -42.68 12.21
CA HIS A 71 3.55 -42.80 10.74
C HIS A 71 4.18 -44.13 10.27
N GLU A 72 5.10 -44.70 11.06
CA GLU A 72 5.72 -45.99 10.76
C GLU A 72 4.76 -47.17 11.02
N VAL A 73 3.98 -47.09 12.11
CA VAL A 73 3.05 -48.17 12.50
C VAL A 73 1.66 -48.05 11.85
N TYR A 74 1.28 -46.87 11.36
CA TYR A 74 0.03 -46.65 10.64
C TYR A 74 0.22 -45.69 9.46
N GLU A 75 0.30 -46.24 8.24
CA GLU A 75 0.47 -45.45 7.00
C GLU A 75 -0.70 -44.47 6.76
N GLY A 76 -1.89 -44.75 7.30
CA GLY A 76 -3.05 -43.87 7.23
C GLY A 76 -3.01 -42.67 8.19
N TYR A 77 -2.09 -42.64 9.15
CA TYR A 77 -2.01 -41.56 10.15
C TYR A 77 -1.70 -40.22 9.46
N LYS A 78 -2.56 -39.20 9.66
CA LYS A 78 -2.44 -37.88 9.02
C LYS A 78 -2.36 -37.89 7.48
N ALA A 79 -2.63 -39.03 6.81
CA ALA A 79 -2.49 -39.19 5.35
C ALA A 79 -3.43 -38.28 4.52
N GLY A 80 -4.54 -37.82 5.12
CA GLY A 80 -5.45 -36.85 4.52
C GLY A 80 -5.03 -35.38 4.62
N ARG A 81 -3.91 -35.06 5.29
CA ARG A 81 -3.44 -33.68 5.42
C ARG A 81 -2.86 -33.18 4.10
N THR A 82 -3.32 -32.02 3.66
CA THR A 82 -2.75 -31.31 2.50
C THR A 82 -1.29 -30.97 2.80
N LYS A 83 -0.41 -31.10 1.80
CA LYS A 83 0.99 -30.68 1.91
C LYS A 83 1.07 -29.25 2.48
N THR A 84 1.89 -29.08 3.53
CA THR A 84 2.09 -27.81 4.22
C THR A 84 2.51 -26.73 3.24
N ASP A 85 1.85 -25.57 3.29
CA ASP A 85 2.12 -24.41 2.42
C ASP A 85 3.56 -23.92 2.62
N ASP A 86 4.28 -23.63 1.53
CA ASP A 86 5.67 -23.15 1.57
C ASP A 86 5.80 -21.86 2.41
N ASN A 87 4.76 -21.00 2.44
CA ASN A 87 4.73 -19.80 3.28
C ASN A 87 4.67 -20.12 4.79
N LEU A 88 4.04 -21.23 5.16
CA LEU A 88 3.96 -21.68 6.53
C LEU A 88 5.29 -22.32 6.96
N VAL A 89 5.94 -23.07 6.06
CA VAL A 89 7.29 -23.62 6.28
C VAL A 89 8.31 -22.49 6.53
N GLU A 90 8.29 -21.43 5.73
CA GLU A 90 9.17 -20.27 5.93
C GLU A 90 8.95 -19.60 7.30
N GLN A 91 7.69 -19.47 7.73
CA GLN A 91 7.34 -18.88 9.02
C GLN A 91 7.68 -19.79 10.20
N LEU A 92 7.59 -21.12 10.06
CA LEU A 92 8.01 -22.08 11.09
C LEU A 92 9.52 -22.04 11.34
N GLU A 93 10.34 -21.78 10.32
CA GLU A 93 11.77 -21.58 10.52
C GLU A 93 12.08 -20.22 11.14
N LYS A 94 11.42 -19.15 10.67
CA LYS A 94 11.60 -17.80 11.24
C LYS A 94 11.11 -17.69 12.69
N SER A 95 10.13 -18.48 13.11
CA SER A 95 9.62 -18.44 14.49
C SER A 95 10.66 -18.88 15.52
N LYS A 96 11.61 -19.74 15.14
CA LYS A 96 12.73 -20.14 16.02
C LYS A 96 13.58 -18.94 16.42
N GLN A 97 13.82 -18.01 15.49
CA GLN A 97 14.53 -16.75 15.77
C GLN A 97 13.75 -15.85 16.72
N ILE A 98 12.41 -15.86 16.66
CA ILE A 98 11.55 -15.13 17.61
C ILE A 98 11.67 -15.73 19.01
N CYS A 99 11.61 -17.06 19.14
CA CYS A 99 11.80 -17.73 20.42
C CYS A 99 13.18 -17.39 21.02
N GLU A 100 14.23 -17.41 20.20
CA GLU A 100 15.59 -17.07 20.64
C GLU A 100 15.68 -15.63 21.21
N VAL A 101 15.19 -14.61 20.49
CA VAL A 101 15.25 -13.22 21.01
C VAL A 101 14.34 -12.95 22.19
N LEU A 102 13.31 -13.78 22.38
CA LEU A 102 12.43 -13.72 23.53
C LEU A 102 12.90 -14.60 24.70
N ASN A 103 14.12 -15.16 24.64
CA ASN A 103 14.67 -16.01 25.69
C ASN A 103 13.82 -17.27 25.96
N ILE A 104 13.37 -17.94 24.89
CA ILE A 104 12.56 -19.16 24.94
C ILE A 104 13.36 -20.31 24.34
N SER A 105 13.75 -21.27 25.18
CA SER A 105 14.47 -22.48 24.75
C SER A 105 13.61 -23.36 23.87
N ILE A 106 14.21 -23.98 22.85
CA ILE A 106 13.52 -24.82 21.86
C ILE A 106 13.91 -26.29 22.06
N TYR A 107 12.92 -27.18 22.09
CA TYR A 107 13.10 -28.62 22.11
C TYR A 107 12.41 -29.29 20.93
N SER A 108 13.13 -30.21 20.28
CA SER A 108 12.63 -30.99 19.14
C SER A 108 13.45 -32.27 19.03
N LYS A 109 12.83 -33.40 18.66
CA LYS A 109 13.52 -34.68 18.51
C LYS A 109 12.97 -35.46 17.32
N GLU A 110 13.86 -36.02 16.50
CA GLU A 110 13.44 -36.84 15.36
C GLU A 110 12.73 -38.11 15.83
N GLY A 111 11.66 -38.50 15.13
CA GLY A 111 10.83 -39.66 15.47
C GLY A 111 9.72 -39.38 16.49
N PHE A 112 9.67 -38.18 17.06
CA PHE A 112 8.69 -37.74 18.05
C PHE A 112 8.01 -36.42 17.63
N GLU A 113 6.77 -36.22 18.06
CA GLU A 113 6.02 -34.99 17.84
C GLU A 113 6.22 -33.99 19.00
N ALA A 114 5.82 -32.74 18.81
CA ALA A 114 5.95 -31.67 19.79
C ALA A 114 5.17 -31.98 21.07
N ASP A 115 4.00 -32.60 20.95
CA ASP A 115 3.19 -33.10 22.06
C ASP A 115 3.91 -34.20 22.87
N ASP A 116 4.66 -35.09 22.22
CA ASP A 116 5.52 -36.08 22.89
C ASP A 116 6.65 -35.40 23.67
N MET A 117 7.16 -34.26 23.18
CA MET A 117 8.15 -33.48 23.91
C MET A 117 7.54 -32.85 25.15
N LEU A 118 6.33 -32.28 25.01
CA LEU A 118 5.56 -31.74 26.12
C LEU A 118 5.30 -32.82 27.18
N GLY A 119 4.83 -34.00 26.76
CA GLY A 119 4.58 -35.14 27.64
C GLY A 119 5.82 -35.64 28.36
N THR A 120 6.96 -35.68 27.67
CA THR A 120 8.25 -36.09 28.26
C THR A 120 8.75 -35.07 29.28
N ILE A 121 8.65 -33.77 29.00
CA ILE A 121 9.04 -32.71 29.94
C ILE A 121 8.16 -32.77 31.19
N VAL A 122 6.85 -32.94 31.03
CA VAL A 122 5.90 -33.10 32.14
C VAL A 122 6.27 -34.30 33.02
N GLU A 123 6.59 -35.46 32.43
CA GLU A 123 6.94 -36.66 33.20
C GLU A 123 8.29 -36.53 33.91
N LYS A 124 9.30 -35.92 33.26
CA LYS A 124 10.59 -35.62 33.90
C LYS A 124 10.44 -34.68 35.09
N LEU A 125 9.70 -33.59 34.89
CA LEU A 125 9.45 -32.61 35.96
C LEU A 125 8.57 -33.16 37.07
N LYS A 126 7.70 -34.12 36.80
CA LYS A 126 6.95 -34.82 37.87
C LYS A 126 7.90 -35.60 38.80
N ILE A 127 8.97 -36.20 38.26
CA ILE A 127 10.00 -36.88 39.05
C ILE A 127 10.88 -35.87 39.79
N GLU A 128 11.29 -34.79 39.13
CA GLU A 128 12.19 -33.77 39.69
C GLU A 128 11.49 -32.82 40.69
N ASN A 129 10.24 -32.44 40.46
CA ASN A 129 9.44 -31.57 41.34
C ASN A 129 9.36 -32.14 42.76
N SER A 130 9.31 -33.47 42.91
CA SER A 130 9.33 -34.14 44.23
C SER A 130 10.61 -33.90 45.03
N LYS A 131 11.68 -33.43 44.38
CA LYS A 131 13.01 -33.13 44.94
C LYS A 131 13.28 -31.62 45.06
N LEU A 132 12.43 -30.76 44.50
CA LEU A 132 12.62 -29.30 44.50
C LEU A 132 12.14 -28.66 45.81
N LYS A 133 12.85 -27.60 46.26
CA LYS A 133 12.49 -26.81 47.46
C LYS A 133 11.24 -25.93 47.27
N ILE A 134 10.89 -25.66 46.01
CA ILE A 134 9.71 -24.90 45.56
C ILE A 134 9.12 -25.70 44.39
N PRO A 135 7.88 -26.18 44.47
CA PRO A 135 7.27 -26.94 43.37
C PRO A 135 6.90 -26.02 42.20
N ILE A 136 6.97 -26.54 40.98
CA ILE A 136 6.69 -25.80 39.73
C ILE A 136 5.35 -26.26 39.15
N ASP A 137 4.42 -25.34 38.94
CA ASP A 137 3.20 -25.58 38.18
C ASP A 137 3.49 -25.48 36.68
N ILE A 138 3.01 -26.46 35.91
CA ILE A 138 3.25 -26.59 34.47
C ILE A 138 1.99 -26.19 33.73
N ILE A 139 2.12 -25.25 32.79
CA ILE A 139 1.02 -24.83 31.93
C ILE A 139 1.38 -25.12 30.48
N ILE A 140 0.66 -26.05 29.86
CA ILE A 140 0.83 -26.40 28.45
C ILE A 140 -0.03 -25.46 27.61
N ALA A 141 0.58 -24.55 26.87
CA ALA A 141 -0.12 -23.71 25.92
C ALA A 141 -0.19 -24.42 24.56
N SER A 142 -1.33 -25.03 24.25
CA SER A 142 -1.54 -25.71 22.97
C SER A 142 -2.91 -25.42 22.38
N GLY A 143 -2.95 -25.49 21.04
CA GLY A 143 -4.20 -25.57 20.33
C GLY A 143 -4.81 -26.97 20.36
N ASP A 144 -3.98 -27.99 20.48
CA ASP A 144 -4.41 -29.37 20.46
C ASP A 144 -5.05 -29.76 21.79
N MET A 145 -6.23 -30.38 21.69
CA MET A 145 -6.97 -30.85 22.85
C MET A 145 -6.37 -32.13 23.42
N ASP A 146 -5.46 -32.77 22.70
CA ASP A 146 -4.85 -34.05 23.07
C ASP A 146 -3.92 -33.91 24.25
N THR A 147 -3.31 -32.74 24.38
CA THR A 147 -2.52 -32.33 25.54
C THR A 147 -3.32 -32.37 26.85
N MET A 148 -4.66 -32.37 26.80
CA MET A 148 -5.50 -32.52 27.99
C MET A 148 -5.29 -33.85 28.69
N GLN A 149 -4.81 -34.89 28.01
CA GLN A 149 -4.46 -36.17 28.66
C GLN A 149 -3.32 -36.06 29.69
N LEU A 150 -2.59 -34.93 29.68
CA LEU A 150 -1.50 -34.63 30.62
C LEU A 150 -1.98 -33.82 31.84
N VAL A 151 -3.22 -33.31 31.82
CA VAL A 151 -3.78 -32.47 32.90
C VAL A 151 -3.84 -33.25 34.20
N LYS A 152 -3.38 -32.61 35.28
CA LYS A 152 -3.35 -33.21 36.62
C LYS A 152 -3.38 -32.14 37.70
N ASP A 153 -4.27 -32.29 38.68
CA ASP A 153 -4.33 -31.38 39.82
C ASP A 153 -3.13 -31.55 40.76
N ALA A 154 -2.78 -30.48 41.49
CA ALA A 154 -1.66 -30.47 42.42
C ALA A 154 -1.92 -31.40 43.63
N GLY A 155 -1.12 -32.46 43.78
CA GLY A 155 -1.07 -33.25 45.03
C GLY A 155 -0.39 -32.48 46.18
N LYS A 156 -0.52 -32.96 47.43
CA LYS A 156 0.27 -32.45 48.57
C LYS A 156 1.77 -32.62 48.25
N ASN A 157 2.43 -31.52 47.89
CA ASN A 157 3.84 -31.40 47.46
C ASN A 157 4.16 -31.67 45.97
N ASN A 158 3.17 -31.60 45.07
CA ASN A 158 3.41 -31.63 43.62
C ASN A 158 2.90 -30.35 42.92
N GLY A 159 3.54 -29.98 41.80
CA GLY A 159 3.01 -28.99 40.87
C GLY A 159 1.76 -29.50 40.13
N SER A 160 0.87 -28.59 39.71
CA SER A 160 -0.22 -28.93 38.80
C SER A 160 0.25 -28.99 37.34
N VAL A 161 -0.52 -29.67 36.50
CA VAL A 161 -0.40 -29.61 35.04
C VAL A 161 -1.73 -29.15 34.48
N GLU A 162 -1.73 -28.01 33.80
CA GLU A 162 -2.92 -27.39 33.24
C GLU A 162 -2.72 -27.11 31.75
N VAL A 163 -3.81 -27.08 30.97
CA VAL A 163 -3.75 -26.77 29.54
C VAL A 163 -4.39 -25.42 29.25
N TYR A 164 -3.62 -24.51 28.69
CA TYR A 164 -4.05 -23.18 28.28
C TYR A 164 -4.36 -23.16 26.78
N THR A 165 -5.61 -22.96 26.40
CA THR A 165 -6.03 -23.01 24.99
C THR A 165 -6.93 -21.84 24.59
N LEU A 166 -7.09 -21.66 23.28
CA LEU A 166 -7.87 -20.59 22.65
C LEU A 166 -9.25 -21.12 22.22
N LYS A 167 -10.33 -20.46 22.64
CA LYS A 167 -11.72 -20.91 22.37
C LYS A 167 -12.25 -20.45 21.01
N LYS A 168 -12.00 -19.18 20.63
CA LYS A 168 -12.38 -18.57 19.33
C LYS A 168 -11.40 -17.45 18.95
N GLY A 169 -10.61 -17.65 17.90
CA GLY A 169 -9.54 -16.71 17.52
C GLY A 169 -8.46 -16.58 18.61
N ILE A 170 -7.68 -15.49 18.61
CA ILE A 170 -6.55 -15.30 19.54
C ILE A 170 -6.96 -14.51 20.82
N LYS A 171 -8.22 -14.08 20.95
CA LYS A 171 -8.65 -13.15 22.02
C LYS A 171 -9.26 -13.83 23.25
N GLU A 172 -10.01 -14.93 23.09
CA GLU A 172 -10.66 -15.65 24.20
C GLU A 172 -9.87 -16.91 24.57
N THR A 173 -9.31 -16.92 25.78
CA THR A 173 -8.55 -18.05 26.34
C THR A 173 -9.34 -18.80 27.41
N ILE A 174 -8.99 -20.06 27.61
CA ILE A 174 -9.54 -20.93 28.64
C ILE A 174 -8.42 -21.81 29.20
N LEU A 175 -8.45 -22.02 30.50
CA LEU A 175 -7.50 -22.86 31.24
C LEU A 175 -8.22 -24.14 31.68
N TYR A 176 -7.69 -25.29 31.28
CA TYR A 176 -8.21 -26.60 31.59
C TYR A 176 -7.39 -27.26 32.70
N ASN A 177 -7.97 -27.27 33.91
CA ASN A 177 -7.58 -28.15 35.00
C ASN A 177 -8.46 -29.42 35.00
N GLU A 178 -8.24 -30.34 35.94
CA GLU A 178 -8.93 -31.63 35.95
C GLU A 178 -10.45 -31.46 36.01
N LYS A 179 -10.92 -30.50 36.83
CA LYS A 179 -12.34 -30.16 36.95
C LYS A 179 -12.93 -29.68 35.61
N ALA A 180 -12.26 -28.77 34.92
CA ALA A 180 -12.72 -28.24 33.64
C ALA A 180 -12.75 -29.31 32.53
N VAL A 181 -11.84 -30.28 32.57
CA VAL A 181 -11.87 -31.45 31.66
C VAL A 181 -13.08 -32.33 31.97
N ARG A 182 -13.34 -32.63 33.25
CA ARG A 182 -14.53 -33.39 33.69
C ARG A 182 -15.83 -32.70 33.32
N GLU A 183 -15.93 -31.39 33.47
CA GLU A 183 -17.11 -30.62 33.06
C GLU A 183 -17.34 -30.67 31.54
N ARG A 184 -16.26 -30.77 30.75
CA ARG A 184 -16.34 -30.80 29.29
C ARG A 184 -16.70 -32.18 28.73
N PHE A 185 -16.05 -33.23 29.22
CA PHE A 185 -16.15 -34.58 28.66
C PHE A 185 -16.98 -35.54 29.51
N GLY A 186 -17.27 -35.21 30.77
CA GLY A 186 -17.97 -36.06 31.72
C GLY A 186 -17.08 -37.07 32.46
N PHE A 187 -15.80 -37.17 32.09
CA PHE A 187 -14.82 -38.10 32.68
C PHE A 187 -13.44 -37.45 32.90
N ALA A 188 -12.56 -38.14 33.61
CA ALA A 188 -11.23 -37.64 33.98
C ALA A 188 -10.26 -37.58 32.79
N PRO A 189 -9.24 -36.70 32.80
CA PRO A 189 -8.23 -36.58 31.74
C PRO A 189 -7.55 -37.90 31.33
N GLU A 190 -7.34 -38.79 32.28
CA GLU A 190 -6.71 -40.10 32.08
C GLU A 190 -7.48 -41.03 31.12
N PHE A 191 -8.78 -40.81 30.91
CA PHE A 191 -9.59 -41.59 29.98
C PHE A 191 -9.73 -40.96 28.59
N LEU A 192 -9.05 -39.84 28.31
CA LEU A 192 -9.18 -39.15 27.02
C LEU A 192 -8.63 -40.00 25.85
N THR A 193 -7.54 -40.73 26.08
CA THR A 193 -6.98 -41.68 25.10
C THR A 193 -7.88 -42.90 24.90
N ASP A 194 -8.54 -43.35 25.96
CA ASP A 194 -9.52 -44.45 25.90
C ASP A 194 -10.76 -44.04 25.11
N PHE A 195 -11.26 -42.82 25.35
CA PHE A 195 -12.35 -42.24 24.58
C PHE A 195 -12.03 -42.20 23.08
N LYS A 196 -10.86 -41.66 22.70
CA LYS A 196 -10.40 -41.63 21.30
C LYS A 196 -10.16 -43.01 20.72
N GLY A 197 -9.69 -43.97 21.52
CA GLY A 197 -9.55 -45.36 21.09
C GLY A 197 -10.89 -45.97 20.66
N LEU A 198 -11.99 -45.63 21.36
CA LEU A 198 -13.32 -46.12 21.03
C LEU A 198 -13.98 -45.35 19.88
N SER A 199 -13.94 -44.02 19.90
CA SER A 199 -14.67 -43.17 18.93
C SER A 199 -13.90 -42.85 17.64
N GLY A 200 -12.57 -43.03 17.66
CA GLY A 200 -11.67 -42.52 16.63
C GLY A 200 -11.47 -41.01 16.72
N ASP A 201 -10.62 -40.49 15.83
CA ASP A 201 -10.37 -39.06 15.64
C ASP A 201 -10.22 -38.74 14.14
N PRO A 202 -11.23 -38.13 13.52
CA PRO A 202 -11.19 -37.76 12.11
C PRO A 202 -10.08 -36.75 11.74
N SER A 203 -9.58 -35.95 12.69
CA SER A 203 -8.58 -34.91 12.41
C SER A 203 -7.17 -35.48 12.16
N ASP A 204 -6.84 -36.56 12.87
CA ASP A 204 -5.60 -37.31 12.74
C ASP A 204 -5.75 -38.61 11.95
N ASN A 205 -6.96 -38.85 11.44
CA ASN A 205 -7.35 -40.08 10.76
C ASN A 205 -7.20 -41.34 11.64
N ILE A 206 -7.48 -41.21 12.94
CA ILE A 206 -7.54 -42.34 13.88
C ILE A 206 -8.90 -43.02 13.70
N ILE A 207 -8.89 -44.33 13.47
CA ILE A 207 -10.03 -45.09 12.97
C ILE A 207 -11.11 -45.29 14.05
N GLY A 208 -10.70 -45.62 15.28
CA GLY A 208 -11.60 -46.05 16.34
C GLY A 208 -12.35 -47.35 16.00
N ILE A 209 -13.44 -47.63 16.71
CA ILE A 209 -14.35 -48.72 16.35
C ILE A 209 -15.43 -48.20 15.40
N SER A 210 -15.49 -48.74 14.19
CA SER A 210 -16.51 -48.41 13.21
C SER A 210 -17.92 -48.59 13.78
N GLY A 211 -18.71 -47.52 13.82
CA GLY A 211 -20.08 -47.52 14.36
C GLY A 211 -20.21 -47.11 15.84
N ILE A 212 -19.10 -46.88 16.56
CA ILE A 212 -19.10 -46.25 17.88
C ILE A 212 -18.73 -44.77 17.74
N GLY A 213 -19.70 -43.88 17.95
CA GLY A 213 -19.47 -42.43 17.93
C GLY A 213 -19.23 -41.85 19.33
N GLU A 214 -18.94 -40.53 19.40
CA GLU A 214 -18.60 -39.80 20.63
C GLU A 214 -19.57 -40.08 21.80
N LYS A 215 -20.88 -40.11 21.55
CA LYS A 215 -21.87 -40.34 22.62
C LYS A 215 -21.75 -41.74 23.21
N SER A 216 -21.68 -42.77 22.36
CA SER A 216 -21.54 -44.15 22.81
C SER A 216 -20.20 -44.39 23.52
N ALA A 217 -19.12 -43.78 23.02
CA ALA A 217 -17.81 -43.84 23.69
C ALA A 217 -17.85 -43.15 25.06
N THR A 218 -18.47 -41.97 25.17
CA THR A 218 -18.64 -41.24 26.44
C THR A 218 -19.43 -42.08 27.46
N ASP A 219 -20.55 -42.67 27.04
CA ASP A 219 -21.38 -43.52 27.90
C ASP A 219 -20.59 -44.75 28.40
N LEU A 220 -19.75 -45.35 27.56
CA LEU A 220 -18.88 -46.47 27.93
C LEU A 220 -17.81 -46.06 28.96
N ILE A 221 -17.12 -44.94 28.72
CA ILE A 221 -16.08 -44.44 29.64
C ILE A 221 -16.67 -44.02 30.99
N ILE A 222 -17.80 -43.32 31.01
CA ILE A 222 -18.44 -42.88 32.27
C ILE A 222 -18.85 -44.07 33.13
N ASN A 223 -19.38 -45.13 32.52
CA ASN A 223 -19.88 -46.29 33.27
C ASN A 223 -18.80 -47.31 33.63
N PHE A 224 -17.75 -47.44 32.82
CA PHE A 224 -16.81 -48.57 32.91
C PHE A 224 -15.32 -48.17 32.95
N GLY A 225 -14.98 -46.89 32.80
CA GLY A 225 -13.58 -46.42 32.86
C GLY A 225 -12.79 -46.77 31.60
N SER A 226 -11.59 -47.35 31.76
CA SER A 226 -10.66 -47.57 30.63
C SER A 226 -11.11 -48.68 29.67
N ILE A 227 -10.59 -48.65 28.44
CA ILE A 227 -10.77 -49.69 27.41
C ILE A 227 -10.42 -51.07 28.00
N GLU A 228 -9.32 -51.19 28.76
CA GLU A 228 -8.91 -52.45 29.36
C GLU A 228 -9.97 -53.00 30.32
N ASN A 229 -10.58 -52.12 31.12
CA ASN A 229 -11.63 -52.53 32.04
C ASN A 229 -12.93 -52.90 31.30
N ILE A 230 -13.30 -52.14 30.26
CA ILE A 230 -14.45 -52.45 29.40
C ILE A 230 -14.31 -53.86 28.80
N TYR A 231 -13.15 -54.17 28.21
CA TYR A 231 -12.89 -55.49 27.62
C TYR A 231 -12.76 -56.60 28.65
N LYS A 232 -12.23 -56.32 29.84
CA LYS A 232 -12.20 -57.26 30.96
C LYS A 232 -13.60 -57.62 31.44
N ILE A 233 -14.51 -56.65 31.53
CA ILE A 233 -15.92 -56.88 31.89
C ILE A 233 -16.62 -57.62 30.75
N LEU A 234 -16.42 -57.22 29.49
CA LEU A 234 -17.01 -57.86 28.31
C LEU A 234 -16.62 -59.35 28.20
N LYS A 235 -15.37 -59.71 28.51
CA LYS A 235 -14.88 -61.11 28.51
C LYS A 235 -15.42 -61.94 29.68
N LYS A 236 -15.68 -61.31 30.82
CA LYS A 236 -16.11 -62.00 32.06
C LYS A 236 -17.63 -62.15 32.17
N ASP A 237 -18.38 -61.08 31.86
CA ASP A 237 -19.84 -61.05 31.96
C ASP A 237 -20.45 -59.93 31.07
N PRO A 238 -20.78 -60.23 29.79
CA PRO A 238 -21.34 -59.25 28.86
C PRO A 238 -22.68 -58.62 29.30
N LYS A 239 -23.46 -59.31 30.16
CA LYS A 239 -24.80 -58.83 30.59
C LYS A 239 -24.71 -57.56 31.44
N LYS A 240 -23.60 -57.35 32.15
CA LYS A 240 -23.36 -56.13 32.94
C LYS A 240 -23.31 -54.86 32.09
N LEU A 241 -22.96 -54.96 30.81
CA LEU A 241 -23.01 -53.83 29.88
C LEU A 241 -24.47 -53.50 29.51
N GLU A 242 -25.31 -54.53 29.30
CA GLU A 242 -26.74 -54.36 29.00
C GLU A 242 -27.51 -53.74 30.19
N GLU A 243 -27.20 -54.17 31.42
CA GLU A 243 -27.83 -53.66 32.66
C GLU A 243 -27.59 -52.16 32.90
N LYS A 244 -26.50 -51.60 32.36
CA LYS A 244 -26.18 -50.16 32.40
C LYS A 244 -26.73 -49.39 31.19
N GLY A 245 -27.56 -50.02 30.36
CA GLY A 245 -28.22 -49.38 29.23
C GLY A 245 -27.42 -49.35 27.93
N ILE A 246 -26.30 -50.09 27.82
CA ILE A 246 -25.56 -50.21 26.56
C ILE A 246 -26.32 -51.14 25.61
N LYS A 247 -26.59 -50.65 24.40
CA LYS A 247 -27.36 -51.39 23.38
C LYS A 247 -26.60 -52.62 22.90
N LYS A 248 -27.30 -53.73 22.63
CA LYS A 248 -26.73 -54.99 22.11
C LYS A 248 -25.82 -54.81 20.90
N ARG A 249 -26.23 -53.95 19.94
CA ARG A 249 -25.41 -53.59 18.77
C ARG A 249 -24.03 -53.01 19.15
N ILE A 250 -23.94 -52.19 20.19
CA ILE A 250 -22.66 -51.60 20.63
C ILE A 250 -21.78 -52.67 21.29
N ILE A 251 -22.38 -53.62 22.00
CA ILE A 251 -21.67 -54.75 22.61
C ILE A 251 -21.08 -55.68 21.53
N GLU A 252 -21.81 -55.91 20.43
CA GLU A 252 -21.31 -56.65 19.26
C GLU A 252 -20.12 -55.92 18.61
N LEU A 253 -20.25 -54.62 18.34
CA LEU A 253 -19.16 -53.81 17.78
C LEU A 253 -17.92 -53.78 18.68
N LEU A 254 -18.11 -53.76 20.01
CA LEU A 254 -16.99 -53.87 20.96
C LEU A 254 -16.27 -55.21 20.82
N LYS A 255 -16.99 -56.34 20.71
CA LYS A 255 -16.38 -57.67 20.55
C LYS A 255 -15.54 -57.79 19.28
N GLU A 256 -16.02 -57.21 18.19
CA GLU A 256 -15.33 -57.25 16.89
C GLU A 256 -14.18 -56.24 16.80
N GLY A 257 -14.26 -55.11 17.53
CA GLY A 257 -13.31 -53.99 17.45
C GLY A 257 -12.26 -53.89 18.56
N GLU A 258 -11.93 -54.96 19.30
CA GLU A 258 -10.94 -54.88 20.41
C GLU A 258 -9.56 -54.43 19.94
N GLU A 259 -9.07 -55.01 18.86
CA GLU A 259 -7.76 -54.67 18.29
C GLU A 259 -7.74 -53.23 17.76
N ASP A 260 -8.79 -52.81 17.04
CA ASP A 260 -8.92 -51.45 16.51
C ASP A 260 -8.96 -50.39 17.62
N ALA A 261 -9.64 -50.68 18.74
CA ALA A 261 -9.69 -49.77 19.88
C ALA A 261 -8.36 -49.65 20.60
N ARG A 262 -7.63 -50.76 20.79
CA ARG A 262 -6.29 -50.74 21.40
C ARG A 262 -5.28 -50.04 20.51
N PHE A 263 -5.32 -50.30 19.21
CA PHE A 263 -4.47 -49.67 18.23
C PHE A 263 -4.74 -48.16 18.13
N SER A 264 -6.02 -47.76 18.06
CA SER A 264 -6.42 -46.35 18.05
C SER A 264 -6.05 -45.63 19.35
N LYS A 265 -6.16 -46.29 20.51
CA LYS A 265 -5.68 -45.76 21.80
C LYS A 265 -4.17 -45.53 21.78
N MET A 266 -3.39 -46.48 21.23
CA MET A 266 -1.93 -46.35 21.10
C MET A 266 -1.57 -45.12 20.26
N LEU A 267 -2.23 -44.93 19.11
CA LEU A 267 -1.99 -43.77 18.24
C LEU A 267 -2.33 -42.44 18.93
N ALA A 268 -3.43 -42.38 19.70
CA ALA A 268 -3.88 -41.19 20.41
C ALA A 268 -3.07 -40.85 21.69
N THR A 269 -2.21 -41.77 22.17
CA THR A 269 -1.47 -41.59 23.42
C THR A 269 -0.21 -40.77 23.19
N ILE A 270 -0.04 -39.68 23.93
CA ILE A 270 1.19 -38.88 23.95
C ILE A 270 2.31 -39.66 24.64
N ARG A 271 3.44 -39.81 23.96
CA ARG A 271 4.64 -40.46 24.50
C ARG A 271 5.33 -39.56 25.52
N ARG A 272 5.95 -40.19 26.52
CA ARG A 272 6.61 -39.49 27.64
C ARG A 272 8.07 -39.90 27.83
N ASP A 273 8.63 -40.58 26.83
CA ASP A 273 9.91 -41.27 26.87
C ASP A 273 10.87 -40.76 25.79
N ALA A 274 10.68 -39.52 25.30
CA ALA A 274 11.57 -38.98 24.30
C ALA A 274 12.99 -38.77 24.83
N PRO A 275 14.04 -39.12 24.06
CA PRO A 275 15.42 -38.95 24.49
C PRO A 275 15.89 -37.49 24.31
N ILE A 276 15.30 -36.61 25.13
CA ILE A 276 15.69 -35.21 25.31
C ILE A 276 16.31 -35.04 26.70
N ASP A 277 17.28 -34.13 26.85
CA ASP A 277 17.79 -33.73 28.16
C ASP A 277 17.19 -32.38 28.53
N PHE A 278 16.12 -32.41 29.33
CA PHE A 278 15.42 -31.20 29.74
C PHE A 278 15.99 -30.73 31.06
N VAL A 279 16.34 -29.44 31.12
CA VAL A 279 16.81 -28.77 32.33
C VAL A 279 16.01 -27.49 32.46
N ILE A 280 15.51 -27.20 33.67
CA ILE A 280 14.83 -25.94 33.96
C ILE A 280 15.84 -24.79 33.70
N PRO A 281 15.47 -23.75 32.94
CA PRO A 281 16.36 -22.61 32.70
C PRO A 281 16.91 -22.02 34.00
N SER A 282 18.20 -21.67 34.04
CA SER A 282 18.87 -21.16 35.23
C SER A 282 18.45 -19.74 35.62
N GLU A 283 17.91 -18.98 34.67
CA GLU A 283 17.38 -17.62 34.86
C GLU A 283 15.89 -17.59 34.51
N LYS A 284 15.15 -16.66 35.12
CA LYS A 284 13.73 -16.46 34.78
C LYS A 284 13.60 -15.85 33.40
N TRP A 285 12.51 -16.17 32.72
CA TRP A 285 12.22 -15.76 31.35
C TRP A 285 12.39 -14.24 31.12
N LYS A 286 11.88 -13.43 32.06
CA LYS A 286 11.96 -11.96 32.00
C LYS A 286 13.38 -11.42 32.11
N ASP A 287 14.22 -12.07 32.91
CA ASP A 287 15.55 -11.56 33.28
C ASP A 287 16.56 -11.79 32.15
N GLY A 288 16.40 -12.88 31.39
CA GLY A 288 17.25 -13.17 30.22
C GLY A 288 16.77 -12.53 28.90
N LEU A 289 15.71 -11.70 28.90
CA LEU A 289 15.15 -11.12 27.68
C LEU A 289 15.93 -9.88 27.21
N ASP A 290 16.47 -9.93 25.99
CA ASP A 290 17.11 -8.77 25.34
C ASP A 290 16.09 -7.93 24.56
N LEU A 291 15.58 -6.89 25.22
CA LEU A 291 14.57 -5.98 24.66
C LEU A 291 15.02 -5.34 23.34
N LYS A 292 16.29 -4.99 23.19
CA LYS A 292 16.79 -4.33 21.97
C LYS A 292 16.81 -5.31 20.79
N LYS A 293 17.19 -6.56 21.02
CA LYS A 293 17.15 -7.61 19.98
C LYS A 293 15.71 -7.94 19.58
N ALA A 294 14.80 -8.05 20.54
CA ALA A 294 13.39 -8.29 20.29
C ALA A 294 12.76 -7.16 19.46
N GLU A 295 13.01 -5.89 19.82
CA GLU A 295 12.53 -4.72 19.07
C GLU A 295 13.08 -4.66 17.64
N ASN A 296 14.34 -5.03 17.44
CA ASN A 296 14.94 -5.07 16.11
C ASN A 296 14.28 -6.14 15.22
N ILE A 297 14.02 -7.34 15.74
CA ILE A 297 13.30 -8.38 15.00
C ILE A 297 11.86 -7.95 14.73
N PHE A 298 11.14 -7.40 15.72
CA PHE A 298 9.78 -6.91 15.51
C PHE A 298 9.71 -5.77 14.49
N SER A 299 10.71 -4.88 14.46
CA SER A 299 10.83 -3.84 13.44
C SER A 299 11.04 -4.42 12.04
N LYS A 300 11.92 -5.42 11.89
CA LYS A 300 12.15 -6.12 10.60
C LYS A 300 10.91 -6.86 10.10
N LEU A 301 10.12 -7.42 11.03
CA LEU A 301 8.84 -8.08 10.74
C LEU A 301 7.67 -7.08 10.62
N GLU A 302 7.93 -5.78 10.78
CA GLU A 302 6.94 -4.69 10.74
C GLU A 302 5.82 -4.80 11.79
N PHE A 303 6.11 -5.42 12.94
CA PHE A 303 5.20 -5.55 14.09
C PHE A 303 5.15 -4.27 14.93
N ARG A 304 4.54 -3.23 14.37
CA ARG A 304 4.54 -1.84 14.87
C ARG A 304 4.17 -1.68 16.36
N THR A 305 3.30 -2.54 16.90
CA THR A 305 2.78 -2.43 18.28
C THR A 305 3.39 -3.44 19.26
N MET A 306 4.12 -4.46 18.79
CA MET A 306 4.54 -5.58 19.64
C MET A 306 5.71 -5.22 20.57
N GLY A 307 6.60 -4.32 20.15
CA GLY A 307 7.69 -3.83 21.01
C GLY A 307 7.18 -3.08 22.24
N ALA A 308 6.24 -2.16 22.04
CA ALA A 308 5.60 -1.41 23.14
C ALA A 308 4.83 -2.34 24.09
N ARG A 309 4.08 -3.31 23.54
CA ARG A 309 3.38 -4.32 24.35
C ARG A 309 4.33 -5.19 25.15
N LEU A 310 5.44 -5.63 24.57
CA LEU A 310 6.46 -6.39 25.28
C LEU A 310 7.04 -5.58 26.46
N LYS A 311 7.34 -4.30 26.25
CA LYS A 311 7.79 -3.38 27.32
C LYS A 311 6.73 -3.23 28.42
N SER A 312 5.46 -3.06 28.06
CA SER A 312 4.34 -2.96 28.99
C SER A 312 4.25 -4.20 29.90
N VAL A 313 4.27 -5.39 29.28
CA VAL A 313 4.22 -6.70 29.97
C VAL A 313 5.39 -6.89 30.94
N LEU A 314 6.59 -6.43 30.58
CA LEU A 314 7.77 -6.50 31.46
C LEU A 314 7.70 -5.49 32.60
N SER A 315 7.17 -4.29 32.35
CA SER A 315 7.04 -3.22 33.36
C SER A 315 5.87 -3.41 34.35
N GLY A 316 4.94 -4.32 34.06
CA GLY A 316 3.81 -4.64 34.93
C GLY A 316 2.70 -3.57 34.99
N LYS A 317 2.65 -2.62 34.05
CA LYS A 317 1.60 -1.59 33.95
C LYS A 317 0.45 -2.07 33.05
N ASP A 318 -0.76 -2.19 33.59
CA ASP A 318 -1.96 -2.60 32.83
C ASP A 318 -2.48 -1.48 31.91
N GLU A 319 -2.81 -1.81 30.66
CA GLU A 319 -3.27 -0.89 29.59
C GLU A 319 -4.65 -0.22 29.85
N ASN A 320 -5.39 -0.57 30.90
CA ASN A 320 -6.82 -0.20 31.00
C ASN A 320 -7.23 0.74 32.15
N ARG A 321 -6.32 1.32 32.94
CA ARG A 321 -6.73 2.26 34.01
C ARG A 321 -6.04 3.63 34.04
N ASP A 322 -4.86 3.81 33.43
CA ASP A 322 -4.10 5.07 33.60
C ASP A 322 -4.07 6.01 32.39
N THR A 323 -4.66 5.64 31.24
CA THR A 323 -4.71 6.54 30.07
C THR A 323 -5.72 7.69 30.18
N LYS A 324 -6.47 7.79 31.29
CA LYS A 324 -7.40 8.91 31.53
C LYS A 324 -6.90 10.00 32.48
N ASN A 325 -5.83 9.78 33.26
CA ASN A 325 -5.49 10.71 34.36
C ASN A 325 -4.07 11.28 34.39
N ASN A 326 -3.20 10.95 33.43
CA ASN A 326 -1.96 11.71 33.17
C ASN A 326 -1.89 11.79 31.65
N PHE A 327 -2.09 12.92 30.96
CA PHE A 327 -1.21 14.09 30.97
C PHE A 327 -2.01 15.35 30.64
N ALA A 328 -2.28 16.15 31.67
CA ALA A 328 -2.64 17.55 31.53
C ALA A 328 -1.36 18.33 31.18
N ASN A 329 -1.16 18.60 29.90
CA ASN A 329 -0.47 19.78 29.37
C ASN A 329 -0.84 19.90 27.89
N HIS A 330 -1.97 20.56 27.66
CA HIS A 330 -2.49 20.87 26.33
C HIS A 330 -1.51 21.75 25.55
N GLU A 331 -0.79 21.16 24.59
CA GLU A 331 -0.78 21.75 23.25
C GLU A 331 -2.15 21.46 22.66
N THR A 332 -3.00 22.50 22.60
CA THR A 332 -4.44 22.52 22.23
C THR A 332 -4.96 21.28 21.49
N ASP A 333 -6.07 20.68 21.94
CA ASP A 333 -6.74 19.50 21.31
C ASP A 333 -6.84 19.57 19.77
N GLN A 334 -6.92 20.79 19.22
CA GLN A 334 -6.91 21.06 17.79
C GLN A 334 -5.61 20.66 17.07
N ASN A 335 -4.43 20.92 17.65
CA ASN A 335 -3.13 20.56 17.07
C ASN A 335 -2.98 19.03 16.92
N LEU A 336 -3.46 18.29 17.91
CA LEU A 336 -3.47 16.83 17.87
C LEU A 336 -4.38 16.33 16.75
N GLU A 337 -5.58 16.88 16.63
CA GLU A 337 -6.54 16.45 15.61
C GLU A 337 -6.07 16.81 14.19
N GLU A 338 -5.51 18.00 13.99
CA GLU A 338 -4.86 18.39 12.72
C GLU A 338 -3.71 17.44 12.37
N THR A 339 -2.89 17.06 13.34
CA THR A 339 -1.75 16.15 13.11
C THR A 339 -2.20 14.72 12.78
N LYS A 340 -3.26 14.20 13.41
CA LYS A 340 -3.87 12.91 13.04
C LYS A 340 -4.37 12.94 11.59
N ILE A 341 -5.06 14.02 11.22
CA ILE A 341 -5.57 14.20 9.85
C ILE A 341 -4.40 14.29 8.86
N ALA A 342 -3.36 15.06 9.17
CA ALA A 342 -2.17 15.17 8.33
C ALA A 342 -1.46 13.81 8.15
N LEU A 343 -1.34 13.03 9.22
CA LEU A 343 -0.79 11.67 9.17
C LEU A 343 -1.62 10.78 8.24
N TRP A 344 -2.94 10.78 8.37
CA TRP A 344 -3.80 9.98 7.51
C TRP A 344 -3.81 10.49 6.04
N VAL A 345 -3.65 11.79 5.80
CA VAL A 345 -3.44 12.32 4.43
C VAL A 345 -2.11 11.83 3.85
N ALA A 346 -1.05 11.76 4.67
CA ALA A 346 0.24 11.22 4.27
C ALA A 346 0.19 9.69 4.06
N ASP A 347 -0.53 8.96 4.90
CA ASP A 347 -0.71 7.51 4.84
C ASP A 347 -2.17 7.11 5.11
N SER A 348 -2.93 6.99 4.02
CA SER A 348 -4.36 6.69 4.05
C SER A 348 -4.72 5.35 4.70
N ASN A 349 -3.75 4.42 4.83
CA ASN A 349 -3.99 3.11 5.44
C ASN A 349 -4.09 3.18 6.96
N THR A 350 -3.52 4.23 7.56
CA THR A 350 -3.59 4.48 9.00
C THR A 350 -4.89 5.23 9.31
N THR A 351 -6.03 4.53 9.27
CA THR A 351 -7.35 5.13 9.56
C THR A 351 -7.53 5.38 11.05
N ASN A 352 -8.13 6.53 11.40
CA ASN A 352 -8.31 6.99 12.78
C ASN A 352 -7.01 6.90 13.62
N PRO A 353 -5.92 7.60 13.22
CA PRO A 353 -4.63 7.49 13.90
C PRO A 353 -4.71 7.84 15.38
N SER A 354 -4.04 7.04 16.21
CA SER A 354 -3.80 7.34 17.62
C SER A 354 -2.60 8.28 17.78
N PHE A 355 -2.41 8.80 19.00
CA PHE A 355 -1.20 9.56 19.34
C PHE A 355 0.08 8.73 19.15
N GLU A 356 0.03 7.44 19.46
CA GLU A 356 1.15 6.53 19.24
C GLU A 356 1.48 6.37 17.75
N ASP A 357 0.47 6.34 16.88
CA ASP A 357 0.69 6.27 15.43
C ASP A 357 1.43 7.50 14.89
N ILE A 358 1.17 8.69 15.46
CA ILE A 358 1.89 9.94 15.15
C ILE A 358 3.38 9.80 15.48
N LEU A 359 3.70 9.37 16.70
CA LEU A 359 5.07 9.18 17.15
C LEU A 359 5.79 8.07 16.36
N ASN A 360 5.11 6.94 16.12
CA ASN A 360 5.65 5.80 15.40
C ASN A 360 5.95 6.11 13.93
N PHE A 361 5.05 6.86 13.27
CA PHE A 361 5.27 7.27 11.89
C PHE A 361 6.51 8.15 11.75
N ALA A 362 6.69 9.10 12.67
CA ALA A 362 7.82 10.00 12.68
C ALA A 362 9.09 9.42 13.34
N ARG A 363 8.98 8.26 14.01
CA ARG A 363 10.06 7.59 14.76
C ARG A 363 10.72 8.51 15.79
N THR A 364 9.89 9.20 16.58
CA THR A 364 10.33 10.14 17.59
C THR A 364 9.42 10.10 18.81
N ASP A 365 9.96 10.42 19.99
CA ASP A 365 9.20 10.51 21.24
C ASP A 365 8.64 11.93 21.46
N SER A 366 8.89 12.87 20.56
CA SER A 366 8.45 14.28 20.64
C SER A 366 7.32 14.57 19.66
N PHE A 367 6.18 15.04 20.17
CA PHE A 367 5.00 15.37 19.36
C PHE A 367 5.30 16.49 18.34
N GLU A 368 5.95 17.58 18.74
CA GLU A 368 6.27 18.68 17.82
C GLU A 368 7.20 18.25 16.68
N LYS A 369 8.23 17.42 16.96
CA LYS A 369 9.06 16.82 15.90
C LYS A 369 8.24 15.90 15.01
N ALA A 370 7.32 15.12 15.58
CA ALA A 370 6.46 14.23 14.81
C ALA A 370 5.55 15.01 13.86
N LYS A 371 4.96 16.10 14.36
CA LYS A 371 4.15 17.04 13.57
C LYS A 371 4.95 17.61 12.41
N GLU A 372 6.14 18.17 12.65
CA GLU A 372 7.00 18.70 11.58
C GLU A 372 7.29 17.65 10.48
N ILE A 373 7.63 16.42 10.88
CA ILE A 373 7.92 15.31 9.96
C ILE A 373 6.67 14.93 9.14
N ILE A 374 5.51 14.82 9.79
CA ILE A 374 4.25 14.45 9.14
C ILE A 374 3.85 15.51 8.10
N PHE A 375 3.88 16.79 8.46
CA PHE A 375 3.55 17.88 7.55
C PHE A 375 4.55 18.00 6.39
N ALA A 376 5.85 17.77 6.65
CA ALA A 376 6.85 17.69 5.59
C ALA A 376 6.57 16.52 4.62
N GLU A 377 6.09 15.38 5.13
CA GLU A 377 5.73 14.23 4.30
C GLU A 377 4.45 14.49 3.48
N VAL A 378 3.45 15.20 4.03
CA VAL A 378 2.28 15.67 3.27
C VAL A 378 2.71 16.53 2.08
N LYS A 379 3.62 17.47 2.31
CA LYS A 379 4.17 18.36 1.27
C LYS A 379 4.97 17.59 0.21
N LYS A 380 5.87 16.70 0.63
CA LYS A 380 6.65 15.81 -0.25
C LYS A 380 5.77 14.90 -1.10
N LYS A 381 4.60 14.52 -0.59
CA LYS A 381 3.58 13.73 -1.31
C LYS A 381 2.62 14.57 -2.15
N GLU A 382 2.82 15.89 -2.27
CA GLU A 382 1.96 16.78 -3.06
C GLU A 382 0.47 16.71 -2.63
N SER A 383 0.20 16.40 -1.35
CA SER A 383 -1.15 16.30 -0.80
C SER A 383 -1.50 17.49 0.10
N GLU A 384 -0.72 18.57 0.04
CA GLU A 384 -0.92 19.81 0.79
C GLU A 384 -2.29 20.44 0.51
N PHE A 385 -2.73 20.48 -0.76
CA PHE A 385 -4.07 20.96 -1.12
C PHE A 385 -5.19 20.15 -0.43
N VAL A 386 -5.04 18.83 -0.33
CA VAL A 386 -6.03 17.97 0.33
C VAL A 386 -6.10 18.33 1.81
N PHE A 387 -4.96 18.54 2.46
CA PHE A 387 -4.94 18.90 3.87
C PHE A 387 -5.51 20.30 4.10
N GLU A 388 -4.96 21.33 3.47
CA GLU A 388 -5.29 22.75 3.76
C GLU A 388 -6.66 23.17 3.22
N GLU A 389 -7.06 22.72 2.04
CA GLU A 389 -8.28 23.22 1.38
C GLU A 389 -9.49 22.29 1.59
N ILE A 390 -9.27 21.02 1.93
CA ILE A 390 -10.34 20.02 2.06
C ILE A 390 -10.49 19.56 3.50
N GLU A 391 -9.43 19.07 4.15
CA GLU A 391 -9.58 18.43 5.46
C GLU A 391 -9.62 19.44 6.62
N LYS A 392 -8.63 20.32 6.71
CA LYS A 392 -8.52 21.28 7.81
C LYS A 392 -9.74 22.21 7.97
N PRO A 393 -10.35 22.76 6.90
CA PRO A 393 -11.51 23.65 7.03
C PRO A 393 -12.77 22.92 7.54
N ILE A 394 -12.81 21.59 7.44
CA ILE A 394 -13.96 20.77 7.82
C ILE A 394 -13.97 20.46 9.31
N ILE A 395 -12.83 20.50 9.99
CA ILE A 395 -12.70 20.27 11.44
C ILE A 395 -13.71 21.12 12.24
N PRO A 396 -13.74 22.46 12.11
CA PRO A 396 -14.71 23.27 12.85
C PRO A 396 -16.16 23.01 12.43
N ILE A 397 -16.42 22.64 11.17
CA ILE A 397 -17.76 22.34 10.67
C ILE A 397 -18.29 21.06 11.31
N ILE A 398 -17.47 20.01 11.37
CA ILE A 398 -17.80 18.76 12.07
C ILE A 398 -18.11 19.05 13.54
N LYS A 399 -17.28 19.84 14.22
CA LYS A 399 -17.53 20.20 15.62
C LYS A 399 -18.90 20.87 15.81
N LYS A 400 -19.27 21.83 14.95
CA LYS A 400 -20.61 22.44 14.97
C LYS A 400 -21.73 21.40 14.77
N MET A 401 -21.53 20.42 13.87
CA MET A 401 -22.50 19.34 13.63
C MET A 401 -22.66 18.43 14.86
N GLU A 402 -21.55 18.03 15.47
CA GLU A 402 -21.52 17.18 16.67
C GLU A 402 -22.17 17.89 17.86
N ASP A 403 -21.81 19.15 18.10
CA ASP A 403 -22.38 19.98 19.17
C ASP A 403 -23.88 20.21 18.96
N ARG A 404 -24.32 20.40 17.71
CA ARG A 404 -25.74 20.61 17.40
C ARG A 404 -26.56 19.33 17.53
N GLY A 405 -26.08 18.18 17.07
CA GLY A 405 -26.85 16.92 17.07
C GLY A 405 -28.14 16.98 16.23
N VAL A 406 -28.98 15.93 16.24
CA VAL A 406 -30.28 15.87 15.52
C VAL A 406 -31.45 15.58 16.45
N LEU A 407 -32.58 16.27 16.32
CA LEU A 407 -33.75 16.05 17.18
C LEU A 407 -34.43 14.71 16.88
N ILE A 408 -34.74 13.94 17.92
CA ILE A 408 -35.37 12.61 17.81
C ILE A 408 -36.74 12.56 18.51
N ASP A 409 -37.72 11.98 17.84
CA ASP A 409 -38.99 11.55 18.43
C ASP A 409 -38.81 10.24 19.21
N THR A 410 -38.45 10.37 20.48
CA THR A 410 -38.26 9.24 21.40
C THR A 410 -39.54 8.42 21.60
N ASP A 411 -40.69 9.09 21.61
CA ASP A 411 -41.97 8.47 21.95
C ASP A 411 -42.47 7.62 20.77
N PHE A 412 -42.29 8.13 19.54
CA PHE A 412 -42.52 7.35 18.33
C PHE A 412 -41.60 6.12 18.25
N LEU A 413 -40.31 6.26 18.57
CA LEU A 413 -39.38 5.11 18.57
C LEU A 413 -39.74 4.07 19.64
N ASN A 414 -40.12 4.49 20.84
CA ASN A 414 -40.55 3.56 21.90
C ASN A 414 -41.84 2.81 21.52
N LYS A 415 -42.79 3.48 20.85
CA LYS A 415 -43.97 2.84 20.28
C LYS A 415 -43.59 1.82 19.19
N LEU A 416 -42.73 2.24 18.25
CA LEU A 416 -42.24 1.37 17.18
C LEU A 416 -41.50 0.15 17.72
N ASN A 417 -40.73 0.31 18.80
CA ASN A 417 -40.06 -0.79 19.50
C ASN A 417 -41.07 -1.81 20.02
N THR A 418 -42.15 -1.33 20.63
CA THR A 418 -43.22 -2.18 21.17
C THR A 418 -43.93 -2.94 20.04
N ASP A 419 -44.29 -2.26 18.96
CA ASP A 419 -44.99 -2.84 17.83
C ASP A 419 -44.12 -3.87 17.08
N TYR A 420 -42.86 -3.55 16.81
CA TYR A 420 -41.96 -4.46 16.11
C TYR A 420 -41.53 -5.64 16.98
N SER A 421 -41.37 -5.45 18.28
CA SER A 421 -41.12 -6.55 19.21
C SER A 421 -42.28 -7.55 19.25
N LYS A 422 -43.54 -7.10 19.12
CA LYS A 422 -44.71 -7.98 18.98
C LYS A 422 -44.65 -8.76 17.67
N ILE A 423 -44.39 -8.09 16.55
CA ILE A 423 -44.29 -8.73 15.22
C ILE A 423 -43.13 -9.76 15.18
N ILE A 424 -41.98 -9.43 15.76
CA ILE A 424 -40.83 -10.36 15.87
C ILE A 424 -41.25 -11.64 16.60
N LYS A 425 -41.96 -11.53 17.73
CA LYS A 425 -42.48 -12.69 18.47
C LYS A 425 -43.48 -13.51 17.67
N GLU A 426 -44.31 -12.88 16.84
CA GLU A 426 -45.24 -13.59 15.96
C GLU A 426 -44.52 -14.34 14.83
N ILE A 427 -43.53 -13.71 14.20
CA ILE A 427 -42.71 -14.35 13.16
C ILE A 427 -41.90 -15.50 13.76
N GLU A 428 -41.33 -15.32 14.95
CA GLU A 428 -40.61 -16.38 15.66
C GLU A 428 -41.50 -17.60 15.91
N LYS A 429 -42.75 -17.40 16.36
CA LYS A 429 -43.74 -18.49 16.49
C LYS A 429 -44.03 -19.18 15.16
N LYS A 430 -44.14 -18.43 14.06
CA LYS A 430 -44.32 -19.01 12.71
C LYS A 430 -43.09 -19.82 12.29
N ILE A 431 -41.87 -19.35 12.57
CA ILE A 431 -40.63 -20.08 12.30
C ILE A 431 -40.58 -21.38 13.11
N TRP A 432 -40.94 -21.37 14.39
CA TRP A 432 -41.01 -22.58 15.21
C TRP A 432 -42.04 -23.58 14.68
N LYS A 433 -43.18 -23.11 14.18
CA LYS A 433 -44.20 -23.96 13.54
C LYS A 433 -43.64 -24.66 12.31
N GLU A 434 -42.96 -23.93 11.42
CA GLU A 434 -42.32 -24.48 10.22
C GLU A 434 -41.12 -25.40 10.53
N ALA A 435 -40.37 -25.12 11.60
CA ALA A 435 -39.23 -25.93 12.04
C ALA A 435 -39.62 -27.20 12.82
N GLY A 436 -40.86 -27.26 13.31
CA GLY A 436 -41.37 -28.34 14.16
C GLY A 436 -40.76 -28.38 15.58
N GLU A 437 -39.96 -27.38 15.98
CA GLU A 437 -39.42 -27.26 17.33
C GLU A 437 -39.07 -25.81 17.68
N LYS A 438 -38.91 -25.53 18.99
CA LYS A 438 -38.48 -24.22 19.47
C LYS A 438 -36.96 -24.16 19.53
N PHE A 439 -36.40 -23.10 18.98
CA PHE A 439 -34.96 -22.83 19.01
C PHE A 439 -34.71 -21.32 18.93
N ASN A 440 -33.48 -20.89 19.22
CA ASN A 440 -33.10 -19.49 19.09
C ASN A 440 -32.83 -19.15 17.62
N VAL A 441 -33.79 -18.45 16.99
CA VAL A 441 -33.72 -18.03 15.58
C VAL A 441 -32.56 -17.07 15.30
N ALA A 442 -32.13 -16.30 16.30
CA ALA A 442 -30.99 -15.39 16.17
C ALA A 442 -29.63 -16.12 16.14
N SER A 443 -29.56 -17.37 16.62
CA SER A 443 -28.33 -18.17 16.64
C SER A 443 -28.05 -18.79 15.26
N PRO A 444 -26.98 -18.38 14.55
CA PRO A 444 -26.68 -18.94 13.23
C PRO A 444 -26.40 -20.44 13.23
N LYS A 445 -25.91 -20.97 14.38
CA LYS A 445 -25.64 -22.40 14.57
C LYS A 445 -26.93 -23.20 14.65
N GLN A 446 -27.84 -22.83 15.56
CA GLN A 446 -29.12 -23.53 15.73
C GLN A 446 -29.98 -23.40 14.47
N LEU A 447 -30.04 -22.20 13.88
CA LEU A 447 -30.72 -22.02 12.61
C LEU A 447 -30.11 -22.87 11.49
N GLY A 448 -28.78 -22.95 11.40
CA GLY A 448 -28.11 -23.79 10.40
C GLY A 448 -28.44 -25.28 10.56
N GLU A 449 -28.54 -25.77 11.79
CA GLU A 449 -28.94 -27.15 12.10
C GLU A 449 -30.37 -27.44 11.64
N ILE A 450 -31.32 -26.54 11.94
CA ILE A 450 -32.71 -26.66 11.47
C ILE A 450 -32.78 -26.64 9.94
N LEU A 451 -32.20 -25.63 9.30
CA LEU A 451 -32.35 -25.44 7.86
C LEU A 451 -31.64 -26.54 7.05
N PHE A 452 -30.44 -26.95 7.46
CA PHE A 452 -29.59 -27.79 6.61
C PHE A 452 -29.53 -29.26 7.00
N ASN A 453 -29.73 -29.58 8.28
CA ASN A 453 -29.70 -30.97 8.74
C ASN A 453 -31.12 -31.53 8.87
N LYS A 454 -32.02 -30.79 9.53
CA LYS A 454 -33.39 -31.27 9.77
C LYS A 454 -34.30 -31.10 8.56
N LEU A 455 -34.38 -29.90 8.01
CA LEU A 455 -35.22 -29.59 6.84
C LEU A 455 -34.51 -29.92 5.50
N ASN A 456 -33.22 -30.28 5.57
CA ASN A 456 -32.38 -30.66 4.43
C ASN A 456 -32.45 -29.68 3.23
N LEU A 457 -32.57 -28.38 3.51
CA LEU A 457 -32.64 -27.34 2.49
C LEU A 457 -31.24 -27.12 1.91
N THR A 458 -31.01 -27.57 0.68
CA THR A 458 -29.71 -27.48 0.04
C THR A 458 -29.80 -26.83 -1.32
N VAL A 459 -28.81 -25.98 -1.63
CA VAL A 459 -28.63 -25.35 -2.95
C VAL A 459 -27.22 -25.61 -3.45
N LYS A 460 -27.10 -25.81 -4.77
CA LYS A 460 -25.81 -26.03 -5.44
C LYS A 460 -24.88 -24.84 -5.18
N TYR A 461 -23.62 -25.11 -4.82
CA TYR A 461 -22.58 -24.11 -4.54
C TYR A 461 -22.84 -23.19 -3.33
N GLN A 462 -23.51 -23.67 -2.29
CA GLN A 462 -23.67 -22.92 -1.05
C GLN A 462 -22.32 -22.65 -0.37
N LYS A 463 -22.05 -21.39 -0.03
CA LYS A 463 -20.78 -21.02 0.61
C LYS A 463 -20.72 -21.56 2.04
N LYS A 464 -19.53 -22.03 2.43
CA LYS A 464 -19.22 -22.40 3.81
C LYS A 464 -18.66 -21.19 4.57
N THR A 465 -18.90 -21.17 5.88
CA THR A 465 -18.27 -20.25 6.82
C THR A 465 -16.79 -20.63 7.00
N SER A 466 -15.99 -19.77 7.63
CA SER A 466 -14.59 -20.06 7.98
C SER A 466 -14.46 -21.30 8.88
N THR A 467 -15.52 -21.69 9.57
CA THR A 467 -15.60 -22.90 10.40
C THR A 467 -16.16 -24.11 9.64
N GLY A 468 -16.25 -24.06 8.31
CA GLY A 468 -16.71 -25.17 7.46
C GLY A 468 -18.23 -25.41 7.42
N ALA A 469 -19.00 -24.82 8.35
CA ALA A 469 -20.46 -24.94 8.38
C ALA A 469 -21.12 -24.20 7.20
N LYS A 470 -22.24 -24.72 6.69
CA LYS A 470 -23.04 -24.06 5.64
C LYS A 470 -23.49 -22.67 6.11
N SER A 471 -23.28 -21.66 5.28
CA SER A 471 -23.56 -20.27 5.64
C SER A 471 -25.05 -19.98 5.69
N THR A 472 -25.51 -19.40 6.79
CA THR A 472 -26.85 -18.83 6.92
C THR A 472 -26.88 -17.34 6.59
N LYS A 473 -25.86 -16.74 5.96
CA LYS A 473 -25.87 -15.29 5.59
C LYS A 473 -27.06 -14.96 4.69
N GLU A 474 -27.56 -13.72 4.75
CA GLU A 474 -28.70 -13.24 3.94
C GLU A 474 -28.53 -13.57 2.44
N SER A 475 -27.34 -13.32 1.87
CA SER A 475 -27.04 -13.62 0.47
C SER A 475 -27.13 -15.12 0.11
N GLU A 476 -26.93 -16.02 1.06
CA GLU A 476 -27.05 -17.46 0.85
C GLU A 476 -28.49 -17.94 1.09
N LEU A 477 -29.18 -17.39 2.10
CA LEU A 477 -30.60 -17.65 2.35
C LEU A 477 -31.48 -17.17 1.19
N GLN A 478 -31.13 -16.05 0.54
CA GLN A 478 -31.87 -15.54 -0.61
C GLN A 478 -31.93 -16.53 -1.78
N LYS A 479 -30.89 -17.35 -1.97
CA LYS A 479 -30.82 -18.36 -3.04
C LYS A 479 -31.79 -19.53 -2.82
N MET A 480 -32.24 -19.73 -1.59
CA MET A 480 -33.16 -20.79 -1.19
C MET A 480 -34.52 -20.25 -0.73
N LYS A 481 -34.83 -18.98 -1.06
CA LYS A 481 -36.06 -18.32 -0.64
C LYS A 481 -37.31 -19.11 -1.02
N ASP A 482 -37.29 -19.75 -2.20
CA ASP A 482 -38.43 -20.49 -2.74
C ASP A 482 -38.44 -21.97 -2.36
N LEU A 483 -37.41 -22.46 -1.64
CA LEU A 483 -37.32 -23.87 -1.24
C LEU A 483 -38.20 -24.20 -0.03
N HIS A 484 -38.45 -23.24 0.86
CA HIS A 484 -39.28 -23.48 2.04
C HIS A 484 -39.83 -22.16 2.62
N PRO A 485 -41.10 -22.12 3.08
CA PRO A 485 -41.70 -20.95 3.75
C PRO A 485 -40.92 -20.40 4.96
N ILE A 486 -40.07 -21.20 5.60
CA ILE A 486 -39.26 -20.78 6.75
C ILE A 486 -38.19 -19.75 6.35
N ILE A 487 -37.71 -19.78 5.11
CA ILE A 487 -36.62 -18.91 4.65
C ILE A 487 -37.07 -17.45 4.56
N PRO A 488 -38.18 -17.10 3.89
CA PRO A 488 -38.74 -15.75 3.94
C PRO A 488 -38.98 -15.24 5.37
N LEU A 489 -39.52 -16.09 6.26
CA LEU A 489 -39.78 -15.72 7.66
C LEU A 489 -38.49 -15.41 8.42
N VAL A 490 -37.44 -16.21 8.24
CA VAL A 490 -36.12 -15.98 8.84
C VAL A 490 -35.48 -14.69 8.33
N LEU A 491 -35.60 -14.40 7.04
CA LEU A 491 -35.11 -13.15 6.44
C LEU A 491 -35.84 -11.95 7.05
N GLU A 492 -37.16 -12.03 7.21
CA GLU A 492 -37.98 -10.98 7.84
C GLU A 492 -37.64 -10.80 9.32
N PHE A 493 -37.49 -11.90 10.08
CA PHE A 493 -37.09 -11.89 11.48
C PHE A 493 -35.75 -11.16 11.68
N ARG A 494 -34.75 -11.48 10.86
CA ARG A 494 -33.41 -10.87 10.96
C ARG A 494 -33.41 -9.41 10.60
N GLU A 495 -34.17 -9.02 9.59
CA GLU A 495 -34.34 -7.60 9.25
C GLU A 495 -34.90 -6.82 10.44
N LEU A 496 -36.06 -7.23 10.96
CA LEU A 496 -36.72 -6.57 12.08
C LEU A 496 -35.87 -6.57 13.35
N SER A 497 -35.28 -7.72 13.70
CA SER A 497 -34.41 -7.84 14.87
C SER A 497 -33.20 -6.91 14.78
N LYS A 498 -32.61 -6.76 13.58
CA LYS A 498 -31.51 -5.81 13.36
C LYS A 498 -31.98 -4.37 13.50
N LEU A 499 -33.13 -4.01 12.93
CA LEU A 499 -33.70 -2.65 13.07
C LEU A 499 -33.92 -2.30 14.54
N VAL A 500 -34.52 -3.22 15.31
CA VAL A 500 -34.81 -3.02 16.73
C VAL A 500 -33.52 -2.90 17.56
N SER A 501 -32.65 -3.91 17.49
CA SER A 501 -31.44 -3.97 18.32
C SER A 501 -30.36 -2.94 17.95
N THR A 502 -30.32 -2.48 16.68
CA THR A 502 -29.28 -1.55 16.22
C THR A 502 -29.72 -0.09 16.30
N TYR A 503 -31.01 0.20 16.06
CA TYR A 503 -31.50 1.58 15.93
C TYR A 503 -32.64 1.90 16.90
N ILE A 504 -33.74 1.14 16.87
CA ILE A 504 -34.99 1.56 17.54
C ILE A 504 -34.87 1.52 19.06
N GLU A 505 -34.22 0.48 19.62
CA GLU A 505 -34.05 0.34 21.07
C GLU A 505 -32.92 1.23 21.64
N PRO A 506 -31.74 1.35 21.00
CA PRO A 506 -30.64 2.13 21.57
C PRO A 506 -30.82 3.65 21.45
N ILE A 507 -31.33 4.15 20.33
CA ILE A 507 -31.37 5.60 20.05
C ILE A 507 -32.08 6.40 21.15
N PRO A 508 -33.27 6.01 21.65
CA PRO A 508 -33.94 6.75 22.73
C PRO A 508 -33.14 6.83 24.04
N LYS A 509 -32.18 5.92 24.25
CA LYS A 509 -31.30 5.90 25.44
C LYS A 509 -30.02 6.74 25.25
N MET A 510 -29.76 7.22 24.03
CA MET A 510 -28.53 7.94 23.65
C MET A 510 -28.76 9.44 23.39
N VAL A 511 -30.00 9.91 23.46
CA VAL A 511 -30.32 11.33 23.30
C VAL A 511 -29.95 12.12 24.56
N ASP A 512 -29.65 13.40 24.38
CA ASP A 512 -29.42 14.34 25.47
C ASP A 512 -30.74 14.80 26.15
N SER A 513 -30.64 15.75 27.08
CA SER A 513 -31.80 16.34 27.76
C SER A 513 -32.78 17.08 26.83
N GLU A 514 -32.32 17.54 25.67
CA GLU A 514 -33.12 18.20 24.65
C GLU A 514 -33.66 17.23 23.58
N LYS A 515 -33.54 15.92 23.83
CA LYS A 515 -33.90 14.83 22.90
C LYS A 515 -33.10 14.87 21.59
N ARG A 516 -31.89 15.43 21.61
CA ARG A 516 -30.98 15.49 20.47
C ARG A 516 -29.98 14.34 20.53
N LEU A 517 -29.75 13.73 19.38
CA LEU A 517 -28.80 12.65 19.19
C LEU A 517 -27.51 13.18 18.62
N HIS A 518 -26.41 12.97 19.33
CA HIS A 518 -25.08 13.42 18.95
C HIS A 518 -24.28 12.22 18.45
N THR A 519 -23.87 12.25 17.18
CA THR A 519 -22.97 11.25 16.61
C THR A 519 -21.57 11.84 16.53
N LYS A 520 -20.54 11.01 16.64
CA LYS A 520 -19.16 11.42 16.42
C LYS A 520 -18.73 11.09 15.00
N PHE A 521 -18.32 12.11 14.23
CA PHE A 521 -17.83 11.97 12.88
C PHE A 521 -16.30 11.78 12.88
N ILE A 522 -15.84 10.68 12.29
CA ILE A 522 -14.43 10.37 12.13
C ILE A 522 -14.02 10.75 10.71
N GLN A 523 -13.33 11.88 10.56
CA GLN A 523 -12.87 12.40 9.28
C GLN A 523 -11.87 11.46 8.58
N THR A 524 -11.02 10.81 9.37
CA THR A 524 -10.00 9.82 8.97
C THR A 524 -10.52 8.37 9.02
N GLY A 525 -11.84 8.16 9.04
CA GLY A 525 -12.46 6.86 9.34
C GLY A 525 -12.39 5.84 8.20
N THR A 526 -12.09 6.28 6.97
CA THR A 526 -12.01 5.40 5.80
C THR A 526 -10.75 5.66 4.99
N THR A 527 -10.28 4.69 4.22
CA THR A 527 -9.10 4.85 3.34
C THR A 527 -9.40 5.63 2.05
N THR A 528 -10.68 5.85 1.72
CA THR A 528 -11.10 6.53 0.48
C THR A 528 -11.31 8.02 0.66
N GLY A 529 -11.36 8.52 1.90
CA GLY A 529 -11.62 9.93 2.17
C GLY A 529 -13.02 10.23 2.69
N ARG A 530 -13.93 9.23 2.71
CA ARG A 530 -15.26 9.38 3.32
C ARG A 530 -15.13 9.49 4.84
N MET A 531 -15.98 10.30 5.43
CA MET A 531 -16.15 10.31 6.88
C MET A 531 -16.85 9.02 7.32
N ALA A 532 -16.62 8.60 8.56
CA ALA A 532 -17.43 7.58 9.23
C ALA A 532 -18.17 8.22 10.41
N SER A 533 -19.24 7.59 10.89
CA SER A 533 -19.95 8.02 12.11
C SER A 533 -19.98 6.90 13.14
N ILE A 534 -19.73 7.23 14.41
CA ILE A 534 -19.80 6.30 15.54
C ILE A 534 -20.60 6.92 16.70
N ASN A 535 -21.11 6.06 17.59
CA ASN A 535 -21.79 6.44 18.83
C ASN A 535 -22.95 7.45 18.67
N PRO A 536 -24.02 7.14 17.91
CA PRO A 536 -24.26 5.94 17.11
C PRO A 536 -23.86 6.13 15.64
N ASN A 537 -23.78 5.02 14.88
CA ASN A 537 -23.48 5.09 13.45
C ASN A 537 -24.72 5.47 12.62
N LEU A 538 -24.85 6.76 12.30
CA LEU A 538 -25.99 7.31 11.55
C LEU A 538 -25.84 7.18 10.02
N GLN A 539 -24.65 6.86 9.51
CA GLN A 539 -24.46 6.64 8.08
C GLN A 539 -25.14 5.37 7.55
N ASN A 540 -25.34 4.37 8.39
CA ASN A 540 -25.88 3.06 7.98
C ASN A 540 -27.40 2.92 8.19
N ILE A 541 -28.15 4.03 8.32
CA ILE A 541 -29.60 3.97 8.50
C ILE A 541 -30.27 3.47 7.21
N PRO A 542 -31.04 2.36 7.24
CA PRO A 542 -31.60 1.75 6.03
C PRO A 542 -32.50 2.69 5.20
N ILE A 543 -32.30 2.72 3.87
CA ILE A 543 -33.00 3.61 2.91
C ILE A 543 -34.17 2.91 2.19
N GLY A 544 -34.04 1.61 1.88
CA GLY A 544 -34.76 0.99 0.76
C GLY A 544 -36.08 0.26 1.04
N ARG A 545 -36.49 0.04 2.30
CA ARG A 545 -37.71 -0.73 2.64
C ARG A 545 -38.67 0.15 3.46
N GLU A 546 -39.99 -0.08 3.37
CA GLU A 546 -41.01 0.74 4.08
C GLU A 546 -40.71 0.88 5.58
N ARG A 547 -40.22 -0.19 6.20
CA ARG A 547 -39.86 -0.23 7.63
C ARG A 547 -38.62 0.62 7.97
N GLY A 548 -37.66 0.73 7.06
CA GLY A 548 -36.50 1.64 7.22
C GLY A 548 -36.90 3.11 7.10
N LYS A 549 -37.87 3.44 6.23
CA LYS A 549 -38.43 4.79 6.13
C LYS A 549 -39.11 5.24 7.42
N LEU A 550 -39.73 4.32 8.17
CA LEU A 550 -40.35 4.64 9.47
C LEU A 550 -39.32 5.08 10.50
N ILE A 551 -38.11 4.48 10.54
CA ILE A 551 -37.04 4.94 11.44
C ILE A 551 -36.60 6.37 11.10
N ARG A 552 -36.47 6.69 9.81
CA ARG A 552 -36.14 8.07 9.38
C ARG A 552 -37.21 9.10 9.78
N LYS A 553 -38.49 8.70 9.92
CA LYS A 553 -39.54 9.61 10.43
C LYS A 553 -39.34 10.04 11.89
N ALA A 554 -38.54 9.30 12.66
CA ALA A 554 -38.20 9.69 14.02
C ALA A 554 -37.21 10.87 14.07
N PHE A 555 -36.54 11.20 12.96
CA PHE A 555 -35.62 12.32 12.89
C PHE A 555 -36.40 13.57 12.51
N LEU A 556 -36.46 14.53 13.43
CA LEU A 556 -37.28 15.73 13.32
C LEU A 556 -36.42 16.99 13.19
N ALA A 557 -37.03 18.08 12.74
CA ALA A 557 -36.51 19.42 12.94
C ALA A 557 -37.15 20.04 14.19
N PRO A 558 -36.45 20.93 14.92
CA PRO A 558 -37.04 21.71 16.00
C PRO A 558 -38.13 22.66 15.46
N LYS A 559 -38.98 23.17 16.37
CA LYS A 559 -40.04 24.12 16.02
C LYS A 559 -39.45 25.37 15.34
N GLY A 560 -40.02 25.78 14.21
CA GLY A 560 -39.53 26.90 13.39
C GLY A 560 -38.43 26.52 12.39
N PHE A 561 -38.11 25.23 12.26
CA PHE A 561 -37.12 24.71 11.32
C PHE A 561 -37.69 23.54 10.49
N LYS A 562 -37.05 23.26 9.35
CA LYS A 562 -37.26 22.06 8.52
C LYS A 562 -35.95 21.34 8.27
N LEU A 563 -36.04 20.01 8.16
CA LEU A 563 -34.95 19.19 7.63
C LEU A 563 -34.97 19.26 6.10
N VAL A 564 -33.83 19.66 5.52
CA VAL A 564 -33.63 19.73 4.08
C VAL A 564 -32.45 18.86 3.70
N SER A 565 -32.69 17.94 2.76
CA SER A 565 -31.68 17.02 2.24
C SER A 565 -31.19 17.46 0.86
N PHE A 566 -29.88 17.45 0.66
CA PHE A 566 -29.22 17.68 -0.61
C PHE A 566 -28.36 16.47 -0.96
N ASP A 567 -28.77 15.73 -1.98
CA ASP A 567 -28.11 14.51 -2.46
C ASP A 567 -27.55 14.71 -3.88
N TYR A 568 -26.31 14.29 -4.11
CA TYR A 568 -25.70 14.36 -5.44
C TYR A 568 -26.18 13.21 -6.34
N SER A 569 -27.00 13.56 -7.34
CA SER A 569 -27.45 12.58 -8.33
C SER A 569 -26.29 11.96 -9.14
N GLN A 570 -26.06 10.66 -8.90
CA GLN A 570 -25.15 9.80 -9.67
C GLN A 570 -23.70 10.31 -9.70
N ILE A 571 -23.23 10.88 -8.59
CA ILE A 571 -21.93 11.56 -8.52
C ILE A 571 -20.74 10.71 -8.97
N GLU A 572 -20.72 9.43 -8.62
CA GLU A 572 -19.61 8.55 -8.97
C GLU A 572 -19.51 8.30 -10.49
N LEU A 573 -20.64 8.17 -11.19
CA LEU A 573 -20.64 8.03 -12.66
C LEU A 573 -20.26 9.33 -13.35
N ARG A 574 -20.67 10.49 -12.81
CA ARG A 574 -20.24 11.80 -13.31
C ARG A 574 -18.73 11.96 -13.18
N ILE A 575 -18.18 11.63 -12.01
CA ILE A 575 -16.73 11.65 -11.75
C ILE A 575 -16.00 10.69 -12.67
N ALA A 576 -16.56 9.50 -12.94
CA ALA A 576 -15.96 8.56 -13.88
C ALA A 576 -15.89 9.15 -15.30
N ALA A 577 -16.96 9.79 -15.77
CA ALA A 577 -17.01 10.47 -17.07
C ALA A 577 -15.95 11.58 -17.15
N ILE A 578 -15.82 12.36 -16.07
CA ILE A 578 -14.84 13.43 -15.92
C ILE A 578 -13.41 12.89 -15.98
N LEU A 579 -13.07 11.94 -15.09
CA LEU A 579 -11.71 11.45 -14.94
C LEU A 579 -11.23 10.65 -16.15
N SER A 580 -12.17 9.98 -16.85
CA SER A 580 -11.89 9.29 -18.11
C SER A 580 -11.86 10.21 -19.32
N GLY A 581 -12.57 11.35 -19.28
CA GLY A 581 -12.77 12.22 -20.43
C GLY A 581 -13.61 11.58 -21.54
N ASP A 582 -14.48 10.62 -21.20
CA ASP A 582 -15.33 9.90 -22.14
C ASP A 582 -16.44 10.80 -22.70
N GLU A 583 -16.37 11.10 -23.99
CA GLU A 583 -17.24 12.11 -24.62
C GLU A 583 -18.71 11.71 -24.61
N LYS A 584 -19.01 10.42 -24.82
CA LYS A 584 -20.39 9.91 -24.83
C LYS A 584 -20.98 9.96 -23.43
N LEU A 585 -20.22 9.49 -22.43
CA LEU A 585 -20.69 9.53 -21.04
C LEU A 585 -20.88 10.97 -20.55
N ILE A 586 -19.98 11.89 -20.93
CA ILE A 586 -20.13 13.32 -20.66
C ILE A 586 -21.37 13.90 -21.36
N GLN A 587 -21.62 13.55 -22.62
CA GLN A 587 -22.78 14.02 -23.37
C GLN A 587 -24.10 13.58 -22.73
N ILE A 588 -24.22 12.31 -22.30
CA ILE A 588 -25.40 11.80 -21.58
C ILE A 588 -25.74 12.70 -20.38
N PHE A 589 -24.73 13.09 -19.59
CA PHE A 589 -24.94 13.96 -18.44
C PHE A 589 -25.22 15.42 -18.81
N LYS A 590 -24.71 15.92 -19.95
CA LYS A 590 -24.99 17.27 -20.45
C LYS A 590 -26.39 17.41 -21.02
N SER A 591 -26.90 16.39 -21.70
CA SER A 591 -28.27 16.37 -22.24
C SER A 591 -29.33 16.09 -21.17
N GLY A 592 -28.93 15.75 -19.94
CA GLY A 592 -29.84 15.45 -18.84
C GLY A 592 -30.51 14.07 -18.97
N GLU A 593 -29.97 13.21 -19.82
CA GLU A 593 -30.51 11.88 -20.06
C GLU A 593 -30.27 10.92 -18.89
N ASP A 594 -31.14 9.92 -18.74
CA ASP A 594 -30.90 8.83 -17.80
C ASP A 594 -29.77 7.92 -18.32
N VAL A 595 -28.65 7.94 -17.59
CA VAL A 595 -27.46 7.13 -17.91
C VAL A 595 -27.74 5.64 -17.92
N HIS A 596 -28.60 5.12 -17.04
CA HIS A 596 -28.93 3.70 -17.02
C HIS A 596 -29.80 3.33 -18.22
N ASN A 597 -30.72 4.21 -18.59
CA ASN A 597 -31.56 4.01 -19.77
C ASN A 597 -30.72 4.02 -21.06
N THR A 598 -29.80 4.97 -21.17
CA THR A 598 -28.93 5.11 -22.34
C THR A 598 -27.95 3.94 -22.47
N VAL A 599 -27.37 3.50 -21.35
CA VAL A 599 -26.52 2.31 -21.32
C VAL A 599 -27.33 1.05 -21.68
N ALA A 600 -28.56 0.93 -21.21
CA ALA A 600 -29.44 -0.17 -21.62
C ALA A 600 -29.67 -0.17 -23.14
N SER A 601 -30.00 0.98 -23.72
CA SER A 601 -30.16 1.14 -25.17
C SER A 601 -28.92 0.64 -25.95
N TYR A 602 -27.72 0.97 -25.49
CA TYR A 602 -26.48 0.51 -26.12
C TYR A 602 -26.20 -0.98 -25.94
N VAL A 603 -26.41 -1.51 -24.74
CA VAL A 603 -26.07 -2.90 -24.40
C VAL A 603 -27.07 -3.87 -25.05
N PHE A 604 -28.35 -3.51 -25.10
CA PHE A 604 -29.41 -4.33 -25.67
C PHE A 604 -29.70 -4.03 -27.16
N GLY A 605 -29.07 -3.01 -27.74
CA GLY A 605 -29.25 -2.65 -29.15
C GLY A 605 -30.66 -2.13 -29.49
N VAL A 606 -31.37 -1.58 -28.51
CA VAL A 606 -32.74 -1.04 -28.66
C VAL A 606 -32.73 0.49 -28.60
N THR A 607 -33.77 1.15 -29.14
CA THR A 607 -33.92 2.60 -28.97
C THR A 607 -34.28 2.94 -27.51
N LYS A 608 -34.01 4.17 -27.06
CA LYS A 608 -34.19 4.58 -25.65
C LYS A 608 -35.63 4.45 -25.17
N GLU A 609 -36.60 4.55 -26.08
CA GLU A 609 -38.04 4.45 -25.83
C GLU A 609 -38.48 2.99 -25.65
N LYS A 610 -37.71 2.04 -26.18
CA LYS A 610 -37.97 0.60 -26.09
C LYS A 610 -37.28 -0.06 -24.90
N VAL A 611 -36.55 0.70 -24.08
CA VAL A 611 -35.91 0.19 -22.87
C VAL A 611 -36.97 -0.02 -21.79
N ASP A 612 -37.18 -1.27 -21.40
CA ASP A 612 -38.08 -1.61 -20.30
C ASP A 612 -37.40 -1.49 -18.92
N LYS A 613 -38.19 -1.72 -17.85
CA LYS A 613 -37.71 -1.63 -16.46
C LYS A 613 -36.62 -2.67 -16.13
N GLU A 614 -36.68 -3.87 -16.71
CA GLU A 614 -35.72 -4.94 -16.47
C GLU A 614 -34.39 -4.67 -17.19
N MET A 615 -34.44 -4.18 -18.43
CA MET A 615 -33.28 -3.71 -19.18
C MET A 615 -32.58 -2.57 -18.44
N ARG A 616 -33.34 -1.58 -17.94
CA ARG A 616 -32.79 -0.49 -17.13
C ARG A 616 -32.17 -0.99 -15.81
N ARG A 617 -32.80 -1.97 -15.14
CA ARG A 617 -32.26 -2.59 -13.91
C ARG A 617 -30.94 -3.31 -14.20
N THR A 618 -30.88 -4.07 -15.30
CA THR A 618 -29.69 -4.78 -15.76
C THR A 618 -28.55 -3.79 -16.08
N ALA A 619 -28.84 -2.73 -16.83
CA ALA A 619 -27.86 -1.68 -17.12
C ALA A 619 -27.36 -0.95 -15.86
N LYS A 620 -28.18 -0.83 -14.81
CA LYS A 620 -27.73 -0.32 -13.51
C LYS A 620 -26.69 -1.26 -12.87
N VAL A 621 -26.95 -2.57 -12.88
CA VAL A 621 -25.99 -3.58 -12.37
C VAL A 621 -24.68 -3.55 -13.16
N ILE A 622 -24.76 -3.43 -14.48
CA ILE A 622 -23.60 -3.31 -15.37
C ILE A 622 -22.80 -2.05 -15.04
N ASN A 623 -23.45 -0.87 -14.99
CA ASN A 623 -22.79 0.40 -14.73
C ASN A 623 -22.02 0.39 -13.40
N PHE A 624 -22.67 0.05 -12.29
CA PHE A 624 -22.01 0.02 -10.99
C PHE A 624 -21.01 -1.13 -10.89
N GLY A 625 -21.32 -2.30 -11.45
CA GLY A 625 -20.41 -3.43 -11.43
C GLY A 625 -19.09 -3.10 -12.14
N ILE A 626 -19.17 -2.60 -13.36
CA ILE A 626 -17.99 -2.24 -14.16
C ILE A 626 -17.21 -1.09 -13.50
N LEU A 627 -17.91 -0.08 -12.97
CA LEU A 627 -17.28 1.05 -12.29
C LEU A 627 -16.45 0.62 -11.07
N TYR A 628 -16.90 -0.43 -10.35
CA TYR A 628 -16.19 -1.01 -9.21
C TYR A 628 -15.21 -2.14 -9.58
N GLY A 629 -14.86 -2.27 -10.87
CA GLY A 629 -13.86 -3.24 -11.32
C GLY A 629 -14.33 -4.70 -11.28
N MET A 630 -15.64 -4.94 -11.39
CA MET A 630 -16.21 -6.27 -11.46
C MET A 630 -15.75 -6.99 -12.73
N GLY A 631 -15.16 -8.17 -12.58
CA GLY A 631 -14.84 -9.05 -13.70
C GLY A 631 -16.05 -9.83 -14.21
N ILE A 632 -15.92 -10.45 -15.38
CA ILE A 632 -17.01 -11.17 -16.06
C ILE A 632 -17.69 -12.20 -15.16
N ASN A 633 -16.93 -13.01 -14.41
CA ASN A 633 -17.51 -14.04 -13.53
C ASN A 633 -18.45 -13.47 -12.45
N ALA A 634 -18.10 -12.30 -11.89
CA ALA A 634 -18.94 -11.63 -10.90
C ALA A 634 -20.13 -10.92 -11.56
N LEU A 635 -19.96 -10.42 -12.79
CA LEU A 635 -21.05 -9.86 -13.58
C LEU A 635 -22.09 -10.93 -13.94
N THR A 636 -21.65 -12.12 -14.37
CA THR A 636 -22.52 -13.29 -14.63
C THR A 636 -23.39 -13.63 -13.41
N GLN A 637 -22.79 -13.68 -12.21
CA GLN A 637 -23.54 -13.97 -10.98
C GLN A 637 -24.58 -12.90 -10.63
N ASN A 638 -24.24 -11.61 -10.82
CA ASN A 638 -25.16 -10.51 -10.49
C ASN A 638 -26.28 -10.32 -11.51
N LEU A 639 -26.03 -10.68 -12.77
CA LEU A 639 -27.03 -10.64 -13.84
C LEU A 639 -27.93 -11.88 -13.85
N GLY A 640 -27.48 -13.01 -13.27
CA GLY A 640 -28.19 -14.28 -13.38
C GLY A 640 -28.23 -14.82 -14.82
N SER A 641 -27.32 -14.37 -15.67
CA SER A 641 -27.20 -14.77 -17.08
C SER A 641 -26.13 -15.85 -17.27
N ASP A 642 -25.98 -16.36 -18.49
CA ASP A 642 -24.83 -17.17 -18.85
C ASP A 642 -23.56 -16.30 -19.04
N ARG A 643 -22.39 -16.96 -19.07
CA ARG A 643 -21.09 -16.29 -19.19
C ARG A 643 -20.90 -15.59 -20.54
N LYS A 644 -21.47 -16.13 -21.63
CA LYS A 644 -21.35 -15.55 -22.97
C LYS A 644 -22.12 -14.24 -23.04
N THR A 645 -23.37 -14.20 -22.57
CA THR A 645 -24.18 -12.98 -22.48
C THR A 645 -23.50 -11.92 -21.61
N ALA A 646 -22.98 -12.30 -20.44
CA ALA A 646 -22.27 -11.36 -19.57
C ALA A 646 -20.99 -10.80 -20.22
N GLN A 647 -20.28 -11.62 -21.01
CA GLN A 647 -19.10 -11.20 -21.76
C GLN A 647 -19.47 -10.24 -22.90
N GLU A 648 -20.56 -10.51 -23.62
CA GLU A 648 -21.09 -9.63 -24.67
C GLU A 648 -21.45 -8.27 -24.09
N PHE A 649 -22.20 -8.21 -22.99
CA PHE A 649 -22.53 -6.94 -22.33
C PHE A 649 -21.31 -6.18 -21.83
N TYR A 650 -20.33 -6.89 -21.26
CA TYR A 650 -19.07 -6.30 -20.81
C TYR A 650 -18.28 -5.69 -21.98
N ASN A 651 -18.18 -6.42 -23.10
CA ASN A 651 -17.48 -5.97 -24.29
C ASN A 651 -18.19 -4.77 -24.94
N THR A 652 -19.50 -4.87 -25.16
CA THR A 652 -20.31 -3.78 -25.74
C THR A 652 -20.21 -2.51 -24.90
N TYR A 653 -20.23 -2.63 -23.56
CA TYR A 653 -20.06 -1.48 -22.68
C TYR A 653 -18.72 -0.76 -22.93
N PHE A 654 -17.61 -1.49 -22.95
CA PHE A 654 -16.29 -0.89 -23.15
C PHE A 654 -15.98 -0.49 -24.59
N GLU A 655 -16.64 -1.10 -25.57
CA GLU A 655 -16.60 -0.64 -26.96
C GLU A 655 -17.29 0.72 -27.11
N LYS A 656 -18.42 0.92 -26.39
CA LYS A 656 -19.13 2.19 -26.44
C LYS A 656 -18.44 3.28 -25.63
N PHE A 657 -17.91 2.96 -24.44
CA PHE A 657 -17.19 3.88 -23.54
C PHE A 657 -15.68 3.57 -23.52
N ASP A 658 -15.02 3.82 -24.65
CA ASP A 658 -13.63 3.44 -24.91
C ASP A 658 -12.62 4.19 -24.03
N ARG A 659 -12.85 5.49 -23.79
CA ARG A 659 -12.01 6.30 -22.90
C ARG A 659 -12.18 5.91 -21.45
N LEU A 660 -13.39 5.50 -21.04
CA LEU A 660 -13.60 4.91 -19.72
C LEU A 660 -12.81 3.60 -19.59
N ALA A 661 -12.85 2.72 -20.60
CA ALA A 661 -12.06 1.48 -20.63
C ALA A 661 -10.56 1.76 -20.43
N TRP A 662 -10.03 2.69 -21.23
CA TRP A 662 -8.63 3.11 -21.17
C TRP A 662 -8.27 3.68 -19.79
N TYR A 663 -9.14 4.51 -19.20
CA TYR A 663 -8.90 5.09 -17.89
C TYR A 663 -8.80 4.02 -16.79
N LEU A 664 -9.73 3.07 -16.73
CA LEU A 664 -9.72 2.01 -15.72
C LEU A 664 -8.48 1.11 -15.86
N ASP A 665 -8.07 0.77 -17.10
CA ASP A 665 -6.85 0.01 -17.36
C ASP A 665 -5.58 0.80 -16.98
N LYS A 666 -5.55 2.10 -17.30
CA LYS A 666 -4.46 2.99 -16.89
C LYS A 666 -4.32 3.04 -15.37
N ILE A 667 -5.41 3.20 -14.63
CA ILE A 667 -5.37 3.23 -13.15
C ILE A 667 -4.80 1.93 -12.59
N LYS A 668 -5.18 0.76 -13.12
CA LYS A 668 -4.58 -0.53 -12.73
C LYS A 668 -3.07 -0.54 -12.97
N LYS A 669 -2.61 -0.09 -14.14
CA LYS A 669 -1.19 -0.05 -14.51
C LYS A 669 -0.40 0.94 -13.65
N ASP A 670 -0.95 2.12 -13.42
CA ASP A 670 -0.35 3.15 -12.57
C ASP A 670 -0.25 2.67 -11.11
N ALA A 671 -1.30 2.02 -10.58
CA ALA A 671 -1.29 1.42 -9.24
C ALA A 671 -0.23 0.32 -9.11
N ASN A 672 -0.12 -0.57 -10.10
CA ASN A 672 0.91 -1.62 -10.14
C ASN A 672 2.33 -1.03 -10.14
N LYS A 673 2.54 0.08 -10.86
CA LYS A 673 3.85 0.75 -10.99
C LYS A 673 4.22 1.58 -9.76
N LEU A 674 3.29 2.39 -9.27
CA LEU A 674 3.51 3.40 -8.24
C LEU A 674 3.22 2.88 -6.83
N GLY A 675 2.40 1.85 -6.69
CA GLY A 675 1.92 1.33 -5.40
C GLY A 675 0.72 2.08 -4.82
N PHE A 676 0.25 3.15 -5.48
CA PHE A 676 -0.86 3.98 -5.02
C PHE A 676 -1.66 4.57 -6.19
N THR A 677 -2.84 5.10 -5.90
CA THR A 677 -3.65 5.92 -6.83
C THR A 677 -3.94 7.29 -6.23
N THR A 678 -4.29 8.26 -7.08
CA THR A 678 -4.55 9.65 -6.69
C THR A 678 -5.96 10.09 -7.10
N THR A 679 -6.66 10.83 -6.24
CA THR A 679 -7.91 11.55 -6.60
C THR A 679 -7.62 12.76 -7.49
N LEU A 680 -8.67 13.44 -7.98
CA LEU A 680 -8.54 14.68 -8.75
C LEU A 680 -7.74 15.76 -8.01
N PHE A 681 -7.90 15.85 -6.69
CA PHE A 681 -7.31 16.87 -5.83
C PHE A 681 -5.99 16.46 -5.17
N GLY A 682 -5.47 15.27 -5.50
CA GLY A 682 -4.15 14.81 -5.04
C GLY A 682 -4.15 13.92 -3.79
N ARG A 683 -5.32 13.42 -3.33
CA ARG A 683 -5.37 12.45 -2.23
C ARG A 683 -4.82 11.12 -2.71
N ARG A 684 -3.87 10.55 -1.97
CA ARG A 684 -3.23 9.26 -2.29
C ARG A 684 -3.87 8.13 -1.50
N ARG A 685 -4.06 6.98 -2.15
CA ARG A 685 -4.36 5.70 -1.47
C ARG A 685 -3.36 4.64 -1.86
N TYR A 686 -2.73 4.02 -0.87
CA TYR A 686 -1.70 2.99 -1.05
C TYR A 686 -2.30 1.58 -1.04
N PHE A 687 -1.74 0.67 -1.85
CA PHE A 687 -2.23 -0.70 -2.01
C PHE A 687 -1.10 -1.72 -1.81
N GLU A 688 -0.94 -2.24 -0.59
CA GLU A 688 0.12 -3.18 -0.25
C GLU A 688 0.06 -4.46 -1.10
N GLY A 689 -1.16 -5.00 -1.29
CA GLY A 689 -1.39 -6.21 -2.09
C GLY A 689 -1.17 -6.07 -3.61
N ILE A 690 -0.92 -4.87 -4.14
CA ILE A 690 -0.82 -4.65 -5.60
C ILE A 690 0.42 -5.30 -6.21
N LYS A 691 1.47 -5.50 -5.40
CA LYS A 691 2.72 -6.17 -5.79
C LYS A 691 2.75 -7.66 -5.40
N SER A 692 1.68 -8.19 -4.81
CA SER A 692 1.62 -9.59 -4.39
C SER A 692 1.78 -10.53 -5.59
N LYS A 693 2.51 -11.62 -5.37
CA LYS A 693 2.64 -12.72 -6.35
C LYS A 693 1.35 -13.56 -6.43
N LEU A 694 0.47 -13.46 -5.43
CA LEU A 694 -0.79 -14.21 -5.37
C LEU A 694 -1.87 -13.54 -6.23
N PRO A 695 -2.42 -14.23 -7.25
CA PRO A 695 -3.38 -13.63 -8.19
C PRO A 695 -4.64 -13.06 -7.52
N PHE A 696 -5.14 -13.70 -6.45
CA PHE A 696 -6.37 -13.26 -5.78
C PHE A 696 -6.16 -12.00 -4.93
N ILE A 697 -5.03 -11.88 -4.22
CA ILE A 697 -4.66 -10.68 -3.44
C ILE A 697 -4.45 -9.51 -4.38
N LYS A 698 -3.71 -9.74 -5.47
CA LYS A 698 -3.48 -8.75 -6.51
C LYS A 698 -4.79 -8.29 -7.15
N ALA A 699 -5.67 -9.21 -7.53
CA ALA A 699 -6.97 -8.87 -8.12
C ALA A 699 -7.90 -8.13 -7.14
N ALA A 700 -7.80 -8.38 -5.83
CA ALA A 700 -8.50 -7.60 -4.82
C ALA A 700 -7.95 -6.17 -4.73
N ALA A 701 -6.62 -6.00 -4.69
CA ALA A 701 -5.96 -4.71 -4.67
C ALA A 701 -6.26 -3.88 -5.94
N GLU A 702 -6.25 -4.51 -7.12
CA GLU A 702 -6.58 -3.86 -8.40
C GLU A 702 -8.02 -3.32 -8.41
N ARG A 703 -8.98 -4.07 -7.88
CA ARG A 703 -10.38 -3.59 -7.74
C ARG A 703 -10.47 -2.38 -6.82
N MET A 704 -9.76 -2.40 -5.70
CA MET A 704 -9.70 -1.24 -4.80
C MET A 704 -9.05 -0.03 -5.47
N ALA A 705 -7.99 -0.25 -6.26
CA ALA A 705 -7.27 0.79 -6.98
C ALA A 705 -8.12 1.50 -8.02
N ILE A 706 -8.95 0.76 -8.76
CA ILE A 706 -9.89 1.34 -9.74
C ILE A 706 -10.90 2.26 -9.06
N ASN A 707 -11.45 1.80 -7.93
CA ASN A 707 -12.54 2.48 -7.25
C ASN A 707 -12.05 3.73 -6.48
N ALA A 708 -10.84 3.68 -5.93
CA ALA A 708 -10.35 4.70 -5.01
C ALA A 708 -10.34 6.14 -5.58
N PRO A 709 -9.88 6.41 -6.82
CA PRO A 709 -9.93 7.76 -7.39
C PRO A 709 -11.35 8.29 -7.54
N ILE A 710 -12.32 7.44 -7.88
CA ILE A 710 -13.72 7.83 -8.11
C ILE A 710 -14.39 8.16 -6.78
N GLN A 711 -14.33 7.22 -5.82
CA GLN A 711 -14.92 7.42 -4.50
C GLN A 711 -14.25 8.52 -3.70
N GLY A 712 -12.92 8.64 -3.79
CA GLY A 712 -12.18 9.67 -3.09
C GLY A 712 -12.45 11.07 -3.65
N THR A 713 -12.51 11.21 -4.98
CA THR A 713 -12.91 12.49 -5.60
C THR A 713 -14.34 12.87 -5.21
N SER A 714 -15.24 11.89 -5.07
CA SER A 714 -16.61 12.14 -4.60
C SER A 714 -16.61 12.68 -3.16
N ALA A 715 -15.87 12.03 -2.27
CA ALA A 715 -15.72 12.48 -0.88
C ALA A 715 -15.09 13.88 -0.80
N ASP A 716 -14.06 14.15 -1.61
CA ASP A 716 -13.39 15.44 -1.70
C ASP A 716 -14.39 16.56 -2.11
N ILE A 717 -15.23 16.30 -3.12
CA ILE A 717 -16.25 17.25 -3.58
C ILE A 717 -17.26 17.58 -2.48
N ILE A 718 -17.75 16.57 -1.76
CA ILE A 718 -18.72 16.76 -0.68
C ILE A 718 -18.11 17.58 0.46
N LYS A 719 -16.85 17.31 0.83
CA LYS A 719 -16.15 18.10 1.86
C LYS A 719 -15.97 19.54 1.43
N MET A 720 -15.53 19.80 0.20
CA MET A 720 -15.48 21.17 -0.32
C MET A 720 -16.86 21.83 -0.35
N ALA A 721 -17.94 21.05 -0.57
CA ALA A 721 -19.30 21.56 -0.50
C ALA A 721 -19.69 22.03 0.89
N MET A 722 -19.39 21.22 1.90
CA MET A 722 -19.61 21.58 3.29
C MET A 722 -18.88 22.89 3.63
N LYS A 723 -17.60 23.00 3.24
CA LYS A 723 -16.81 24.23 3.42
C LYS A 723 -17.47 25.44 2.74
N ASN A 724 -17.76 25.34 1.44
CA ASN A 724 -18.29 26.47 0.67
C ASN A 724 -19.69 26.90 1.14
N VAL A 725 -20.50 25.95 1.64
CA VAL A 725 -21.80 26.26 2.25
C VAL A 725 -21.63 26.91 3.62
N ASP A 726 -20.71 26.44 4.47
CA ASP A 726 -20.41 27.08 5.76
C ASP A 726 -19.87 28.51 5.55
N ASP A 727 -18.97 28.71 4.58
CA ASP A 727 -18.47 30.04 4.20
C ASP A 727 -19.62 30.99 3.80
N PHE A 728 -20.61 30.48 3.06
CA PHE A 728 -21.82 31.24 2.71
C PHE A 728 -22.67 31.57 3.94
N ILE A 729 -22.88 30.61 4.84
CA ILE A 729 -23.66 30.79 6.07
C ILE A 729 -23.01 31.86 6.95
N VAL A 730 -21.69 31.76 7.18
CA VAL A 730 -20.92 32.71 8.00
C VAL A 730 -20.92 34.10 7.37
N LYS A 731 -20.64 34.21 6.07
CA LYS A 731 -20.60 35.50 5.37
C LYS A 731 -21.93 36.26 5.44
N ASN A 732 -23.06 35.53 5.44
CA ASN A 732 -24.40 36.12 5.50
C ASN A 732 -24.99 36.16 6.92
N LYS A 733 -24.21 35.82 7.95
CA LYS A 733 -24.63 35.80 9.36
C LYS A 733 -25.85 34.90 9.63
N LEU A 734 -25.90 33.75 8.96
CA LEU A 734 -27.01 32.79 9.01
C LEU A 734 -26.78 31.64 10.00
N GLU A 735 -25.71 31.67 10.81
CA GLU A 735 -25.28 30.58 11.70
C GLU A 735 -26.35 30.21 12.74
N LYS A 736 -27.26 31.14 13.05
CA LYS A 736 -28.38 30.89 13.98
C LYS A 736 -29.61 30.27 13.31
N LYS A 737 -29.68 30.27 11.98
CA LYS A 737 -30.84 29.87 11.19
C LYS A 737 -30.58 28.68 10.26
N VAL A 738 -29.33 28.31 10.01
CA VAL A 738 -28.93 27.22 9.12
C VAL A 738 -27.86 26.38 9.78
N TYR A 739 -28.15 25.09 9.98
CA TYR A 739 -27.23 24.15 10.63
C TYR A 739 -27.06 22.91 9.76
N LEU A 740 -25.82 22.55 9.42
CA LEU A 740 -25.52 21.22 8.88
C LEU A 740 -25.62 20.22 10.03
N ILE A 741 -26.33 19.11 9.84
CA ILE A 741 -26.61 18.14 10.91
C ILE A 741 -26.00 16.77 10.61
N LEU A 742 -26.20 16.26 9.39
CA LEU A 742 -25.70 14.94 9.00
C LEU A 742 -25.03 14.98 7.63
N GLN A 743 -23.99 14.16 7.49
CA GLN A 743 -23.41 13.77 6.22
C GLN A 743 -23.55 12.25 6.08
N ILE A 744 -24.30 11.81 5.08
CA ILE A 744 -24.58 10.39 4.82
C ILE A 744 -24.17 10.08 3.39
N HIS A 745 -23.03 9.42 3.21
CA HIS A 745 -22.49 9.08 1.87
C HIS A 745 -22.29 10.31 0.97
N ASP A 746 -23.22 10.61 0.08
CA ASP A 746 -23.28 11.76 -0.84
C ASP A 746 -24.41 12.75 -0.54
N GLU A 747 -25.11 12.54 0.57
CA GLU A 747 -26.21 13.35 1.10
C GLU A 747 -25.75 14.27 2.24
N LEU A 748 -26.14 15.55 2.19
CA LEU A 748 -26.00 16.53 3.27
C LEU A 748 -27.39 16.94 3.78
N ILE A 749 -27.60 16.87 5.10
CA ILE A 749 -28.88 17.19 5.74
C ILE A 749 -28.72 18.41 6.63
N TYR A 750 -29.53 19.44 6.38
CA TYR A 750 -29.55 20.70 7.11
C TYR A 750 -30.85 20.89 7.91
N GLU A 751 -30.75 21.52 9.07
CA GLU A 751 -31.88 22.22 9.71
C GLU A 751 -31.88 23.67 9.22
N ILE A 752 -32.96 24.10 8.57
CA ILE A 752 -33.11 25.46 8.02
C ILE A 752 -34.37 26.11 8.61
N ALA A 753 -34.26 27.35 9.08
CA ALA A 753 -35.38 28.10 9.62
C ALA A 753 -36.46 28.35 8.55
N ASP A 754 -37.73 28.27 8.95
CA ASP A 754 -38.89 28.34 8.04
C ASP A 754 -38.92 29.64 7.22
N ASP A 755 -38.47 30.75 7.79
CA ASP A 755 -38.53 32.10 7.19
C ASP A 755 -37.54 32.33 6.04
N ILE A 756 -36.49 31.50 5.93
CA ILE A 756 -35.45 31.62 4.89
C ILE A 756 -35.29 30.35 4.06
N LEU A 757 -36.20 29.38 4.24
CA LEU A 757 -36.10 28.01 3.73
C LEU A 757 -35.87 27.97 2.21
N ASP A 758 -36.73 28.62 1.43
CA ASP A 758 -36.71 28.53 -0.03
C ASP A 758 -35.47 29.21 -0.64
N GLU A 759 -35.13 30.41 -0.15
CA GLU A 759 -33.99 31.19 -0.62
C GLU A 759 -32.67 30.46 -0.35
N VAL A 760 -32.46 30.04 0.90
CA VAL A 760 -31.23 29.35 1.31
C VAL A 760 -31.13 27.99 0.66
N SER A 761 -32.22 27.23 0.54
CA SER A 761 -32.18 25.92 -0.10
C SER A 761 -31.77 26.02 -1.57
N LYS A 762 -32.29 27.02 -2.30
CA LYS A 762 -31.86 27.30 -3.66
C LYS A 762 -30.38 27.64 -3.70
N LYS A 763 -29.89 28.42 -2.73
CA LYS A 763 -28.48 28.84 -2.70
C LYS A 763 -27.51 27.71 -2.37
N ILE A 764 -27.84 26.86 -1.40
CA ILE A 764 -27.06 25.65 -1.07
C ILE A 764 -26.97 24.74 -2.30
N LYS A 765 -28.10 24.51 -2.99
CA LYS A 765 -28.13 23.74 -4.24
C LYS A 765 -27.21 24.34 -5.31
N GLU A 766 -27.23 25.66 -5.51
CA GLU A 766 -26.32 26.33 -6.44
C GLU A 766 -24.85 26.14 -6.05
N ILE A 767 -24.50 26.30 -4.77
CA ILE A 767 -23.13 26.14 -4.27
C ILE A 767 -22.66 24.71 -4.51
N MET A 768 -23.45 23.71 -4.12
CA MET A 768 -23.14 22.29 -4.34
C MET A 768 -22.93 21.95 -5.82
N GLN A 769 -23.67 22.58 -6.73
CA GLN A 769 -23.51 22.41 -8.18
C GLN A 769 -22.30 23.16 -8.75
N LYS A 770 -21.95 24.33 -8.19
CA LYS A 770 -20.85 25.18 -8.66
C LYS A 770 -19.46 24.69 -8.29
N ILE A 771 -19.32 23.87 -7.25
CA ILE A 771 -18.04 23.26 -6.88
C ILE A 771 -17.41 22.56 -8.08
N TRP A 772 -18.21 22.01 -9.00
CA TRP A 772 -17.68 21.43 -10.23
C TRP A 772 -17.02 22.46 -11.17
N LYS A 773 -17.56 23.68 -11.27
CA LYS A 773 -16.96 24.77 -12.06
C LYS A 773 -15.64 25.23 -11.43
N GLU A 774 -15.58 25.38 -10.10
CA GLU A 774 -14.38 25.81 -9.38
C GLU A 774 -13.31 24.71 -9.25
N ALA A 775 -13.72 23.47 -8.99
CA ALA A 775 -12.87 22.26 -9.02
C ALA A 775 -12.34 21.93 -10.42
N GLY A 776 -12.99 22.46 -11.46
CA GLY A 776 -12.54 22.40 -12.84
C GLY A 776 -11.64 23.56 -13.27
N GLU A 777 -11.42 24.57 -12.42
CA GLU A 777 -10.74 25.82 -12.79
C GLU A 777 -9.44 26.10 -12.03
N LYS A 778 -9.23 25.54 -10.83
CA LYS A 778 -7.90 25.52 -10.21
C LYS A 778 -7.13 24.29 -10.67
N PHE A 779 -6.20 24.48 -11.61
CA PHE A 779 -5.25 23.44 -12.00
C PHE A 779 -3.85 23.83 -11.56
N ASN A 780 -3.09 22.85 -11.10
CA ASN A 780 -1.68 23.01 -10.82
C ASN A 780 -0.93 23.15 -12.16
N VAL A 781 -0.44 24.35 -12.45
CA VAL A 781 0.36 24.66 -13.64
C VAL A 781 1.65 23.80 -13.72
N ALA A 782 2.17 23.36 -12.57
CA ALA A 782 3.30 22.44 -12.52
C ALA A 782 2.92 21.01 -12.93
N SER A 783 1.65 20.59 -12.77
CA SER A 783 1.19 19.24 -13.12
C SER A 783 1.11 19.06 -14.64
N PRO A 784 1.96 18.22 -15.26
CA PRO A 784 1.94 18.02 -16.71
C PRO A 784 0.61 17.45 -17.23
N LYS A 785 -0.09 16.70 -16.37
CA LYS A 785 -1.38 16.07 -16.67
C LYS A 785 -2.50 17.11 -16.68
N GLN A 786 -2.65 17.89 -15.59
CA GLN A 786 -3.71 18.88 -15.48
C GLN A 786 -3.50 20.01 -16.49
N LEU A 787 -2.28 20.52 -16.64
CA LEU A 787 -1.96 21.49 -17.68
C LEU A 787 -2.24 20.93 -19.09
N GLY A 788 -1.89 19.67 -19.35
CA GLY A 788 -2.15 19.04 -20.66
C GLY A 788 -3.65 18.96 -20.97
N GLU A 789 -4.47 18.71 -19.97
CA GLU A 789 -5.92 18.70 -20.09
C GLU A 789 -6.48 20.10 -20.42
N ILE A 790 -5.99 21.14 -19.73
CA ILE A 790 -6.37 22.53 -20.02
C ILE A 790 -5.94 22.94 -21.43
N LEU A 791 -4.66 22.78 -21.77
CA LEU A 791 -4.10 23.26 -23.04
C LEU A 791 -4.65 22.49 -24.23
N PHE A 792 -4.73 21.16 -24.14
CA PHE A 792 -5.02 20.32 -25.31
C PHE A 792 -6.47 19.89 -25.44
N ASN A 793 -7.19 19.73 -24.34
CA ASN A 793 -8.57 19.24 -24.38
C ASN A 793 -9.56 20.40 -24.21
N LYS A 794 -9.28 21.37 -23.32
CA LYS A 794 -10.18 22.53 -23.12
C LYS A 794 -9.93 23.66 -24.11
N LEU A 795 -8.67 24.10 -24.25
CA LEU A 795 -8.30 25.21 -25.14
C LEU A 795 -8.01 24.76 -26.58
N ASN A 796 -8.00 23.45 -26.84
CA ASN A 796 -7.76 22.84 -28.14
C ASN A 796 -6.47 23.34 -28.86
N LEU A 797 -5.42 23.66 -28.09
CA LEU A 797 -4.17 24.20 -28.62
C LEU A 797 -3.31 23.06 -29.16
N THR A 798 -3.32 22.84 -30.48
CA THR A 798 -2.59 21.71 -31.07
C THR A 798 -1.71 22.14 -32.24
N VAL A 799 -0.59 21.43 -32.42
CA VAL A 799 0.30 21.59 -33.57
C VAL A 799 0.44 20.26 -34.32
N LYS A 800 0.67 20.34 -35.63
CA LYS A 800 0.67 19.21 -36.58
C LYS A 800 1.61 18.05 -36.18
N TYR A 801 2.65 18.33 -35.37
CA TYR A 801 3.64 17.34 -34.90
C TYR A 801 3.93 17.44 -33.40
N GLN A 802 2.89 17.35 -32.57
CA GLN A 802 3.03 17.33 -31.10
C GLN A 802 3.53 15.97 -30.61
N LYS A 803 4.66 15.93 -29.91
CA LYS A 803 5.15 14.67 -29.31
C LYS A 803 4.18 14.18 -28.23
N LYS A 804 3.95 12.87 -28.21
CA LYS A 804 3.21 12.19 -27.14
C LYS A 804 4.18 11.67 -26.09
N THR A 805 3.76 11.73 -24.83
CA THR A 805 4.44 11.08 -23.71
C THR A 805 4.33 9.56 -23.84
N SER A 806 5.08 8.81 -23.01
CA SER A 806 5.01 7.33 -22.98
C SER A 806 3.61 6.80 -22.64
N THR A 807 2.72 7.63 -22.11
CA THR A 807 1.32 7.31 -21.79
C THR A 807 0.35 7.69 -22.93
N GLY A 808 0.84 8.15 -24.08
CA GLY A 808 0.03 8.56 -25.23
C GLY A 808 -0.55 9.97 -25.16
N ALA A 809 -0.49 10.63 -24.00
CA ALA A 809 -0.94 12.02 -23.83
C ALA A 809 0.00 13.00 -24.55
N LYS A 810 -0.54 14.09 -25.13
CA LYS A 810 0.25 15.17 -25.72
C LYS A 810 1.20 15.76 -24.67
N SER A 811 2.47 15.90 -25.05
CA SER A 811 3.53 16.33 -24.14
C SER A 811 3.38 17.81 -23.80
N THR A 812 3.42 18.14 -22.50
CA THR A 812 3.56 19.52 -22.02
C THR A 812 5.00 19.88 -21.70
N LYS A 813 6.00 19.14 -22.22
CA LYS A 813 7.42 19.52 -22.06
C LYS A 813 7.66 20.92 -22.64
N GLU A 814 8.58 21.66 -22.03
CA GLU A 814 8.95 23.01 -22.44
C GLU A 814 9.24 23.10 -23.95
N SER A 815 10.03 22.17 -24.49
CA SER A 815 10.36 22.09 -25.92
C SER A 815 9.14 21.93 -26.84
N GLU A 816 8.06 21.35 -26.34
CA GLU A 816 6.82 21.16 -27.10
C GLU A 816 5.86 22.34 -26.91
N LEU A 817 5.76 22.90 -25.69
CA LEU A 817 5.00 24.12 -25.43
C LEU A 817 5.58 25.32 -26.19
N GLN A 818 6.89 25.36 -26.40
CA GLN A 818 7.53 26.42 -27.20
C GLN A 818 7.01 26.47 -28.64
N LYS A 819 6.67 25.32 -29.24
CA LYS A 819 6.13 25.24 -30.61
C LYS A 819 4.74 25.87 -30.76
N MET A 820 4.04 26.05 -29.64
CA MET A 820 2.69 26.62 -29.57
C MET A 820 2.68 27.96 -28.82
N LYS A 821 3.84 28.58 -28.62
CA LYS A 821 3.96 29.84 -27.88
C LYS A 821 3.05 30.93 -28.44
N ASP A 822 2.88 30.95 -29.76
CA ASP A 822 2.09 31.98 -30.46
C ASP A 822 0.62 31.58 -30.65
N LEU A 823 0.22 30.36 -30.24
CA LEU A 823 -1.17 29.90 -30.39
C LEU A 823 -2.11 30.45 -29.31
N HIS A 824 -1.59 30.79 -28.12
CA HIS A 824 -2.40 31.34 -27.04
C HIS A 824 -1.55 32.07 -25.99
N PRO A 825 -2.00 33.21 -25.43
CA PRO A 825 -1.27 33.97 -24.41
C PRO A 825 -0.90 33.19 -23.14
N ILE A 826 -1.66 32.13 -22.83
CA ILE A 826 -1.41 31.26 -21.67
C ILE A 826 -0.09 30.48 -21.80
N ILE A 827 0.36 30.16 -23.02
CA ILE A 827 1.55 29.33 -23.22
C ILE A 827 2.82 30.08 -22.77
N PRO A 828 3.07 31.34 -23.17
CA PRO A 828 4.13 32.17 -22.61
C PRO A 828 4.11 32.23 -21.08
N LEU A 829 2.93 32.44 -20.47
CA LEU A 829 2.79 32.56 -19.01
C LEU A 829 3.13 31.24 -18.28
N VAL A 830 2.72 30.11 -18.85
CA VAL A 830 3.02 28.78 -18.31
C VAL A 830 4.52 28.46 -18.40
N LEU A 831 5.15 28.83 -19.52
CA LEU A 831 6.60 28.69 -19.70
C LEU A 831 7.36 29.55 -18.68
N GLU A 832 6.91 30.79 -18.47
CA GLU A 832 7.47 31.71 -17.50
C GLU A 832 7.31 31.21 -16.05
N PHE A 833 6.10 30.77 -15.67
CA PHE A 833 5.84 30.20 -14.35
C PHE A 833 6.78 29.03 -14.05
N ARG A 834 6.93 28.08 -14.98
CA ARG A 834 7.78 26.90 -14.77
C ARG A 834 9.25 27.24 -14.65
N GLU A 835 9.71 28.23 -15.40
CA GLU A 835 11.07 28.74 -15.26
C GLU A 835 11.25 29.32 -13.84
N LEU A 836 10.39 30.26 -13.43
CA LEU A 836 10.47 30.90 -12.12
C LEU A 836 10.35 29.92 -10.96
N SER A 837 9.35 29.02 -10.98
CA SER A 837 9.18 28.01 -9.94
C SER A 837 10.39 27.09 -9.82
N LYS A 838 11.04 26.73 -10.93
CA LYS A 838 12.27 25.93 -10.90
C LYS A 838 13.43 26.72 -10.30
N LEU A 839 13.62 27.98 -10.70
CA LEU A 839 14.68 28.83 -10.15
C LEU A 839 14.52 29.03 -8.64
N VAL A 840 13.29 29.31 -8.19
CA VAL A 840 12.97 29.52 -6.77
C VAL A 840 13.23 28.25 -5.95
N SER A 841 12.58 27.15 -6.32
CA SER A 841 12.64 25.90 -5.54
C SER A 841 13.98 25.19 -5.60
N THR A 842 14.75 25.34 -6.68
CA THR A 842 16.01 24.61 -6.86
C THR A 842 17.22 25.43 -6.40
N TYR A 843 17.20 26.75 -6.60
CA TYR A 843 18.38 27.59 -6.38
C TYR A 843 18.16 28.66 -5.32
N ILE A 844 17.12 29.50 -5.44
CA ILE A 844 16.96 30.70 -4.60
C ILE A 844 16.63 30.36 -3.14
N GLU A 845 15.72 29.42 -2.88
CA GLU A 845 15.36 29.03 -1.52
C GLU A 845 16.39 28.11 -0.83
N PRO A 846 16.97 27.08 -1.50
CA PRO A 846 17.85 26.14 -0.82
C PRO A 846 19.29 26.64 -0.66
N ILE A 847 19.86 27.30 -1.67
CA ILE A 847 21.30 27.64 -1.68
C ILE A 847 21.69 28.51 -0.48
N PRO A 848 20.98 29.59 -0.11
CA PRO A 848 21.34 30.41 1.05
C PRO A 848 21.40 29.63 2.37
N LYS A 849 20.64 28.54 2.49
CA LYS A 849 20.62 27.67 3.67
C LYS A 849 21.77 26.65 3.71
N MET A 850 22.46 26.46 2.58
CA MET A 850 23.58 25.52 2.42
C MET A 850 24.94 26.21 2.50
N VAL A 851 24.96 27.54 2.61
CA VAL A 851 26.16 28.33 2.79
C VAL A 851 26.67 28.17 4.23
N ASP A 852 27.97 27.96 4.39
CA ASP A 852 28.60 27.80 5.70
C ASP A 852 28.83 29.14 6.44
N SER A 853 29.41 29.08 7.64
CA SER A 853 29.71 30.27 8.46
C SER A 853 30.70 31.24 7.80
N GLU A 854 31.53 30.76 6.87
CA GLU A 854 32.50 31.57 6.10
C GLU A 854 31.92 32.11 4.80
N LYS A 855 30.60 31.95 4.59
CA LYS A 855 29.89 32.31 3.36
C LYS A 855 30.35 31.52 2.13
N ARG A 856 30.91 30.31 2.33
CA ARG A 856 31.29 29.39 1.24
C ARG A 856 30.19 28.38 0.99
N LEU A 857 30.03 28.01 -0.28
CA LEU A 857 29.10 26.97 -0.70
C LEU A 857 29.89 25.75 -1.20
N HIS A 858 29.70 24.62 -0.54
CA HIS A 858 30.41 23.39 -0.86
C HIS A 858 29.52 22.43 -1.62
N THR A 859 30.03 21.90 -2.74
CA THR A 859 29.40 20.80 -3.48
C THR A 859 30.19 19.51 -3.27
N LYS A 860 29.52 18.36 -3.29
CA LYS A 860 30.17 17.06 -3.33
C LYS A 860 30.35 16.60 -4.77
N PHE A 861 31.60 16.43 -5.20
CA PHE A 861 31.92 15.86 -6.50
C PHE A 861 31.89 14.32 -6.46
N ILE A 862 31.27 13.73 -7.47
CA ILE A 862 31.18 12.29 -7.68
C ILE A 862 31.90 11.95 -8.98
N GLN A 863 33.09 11.37 -8.86
CA GLN A 863 33.87 10.98 -10.04
C GLN A 863 33.25 9.79 -10.80
N THR A 864 32.48 8.95 -10.11
CA THR A 864 31.76 7.80 -10.66
C THR A 864 30.30 8.09 -11.03
N GLY A 865 29.88 9.37 -10.94
CA GLY A 865 28.47 9.75 -11.06
C GLY A 865 27.91 9.64 -12.49
N THR A 866 28.78 9.58 -13.51
CA THR A 866 28.35 9.42 -14.90
C THR A 866 29.10 8.26 -15.58
N THR A 867 28.39 7.52 -16.43
CA THR A 867 28.94 6.37 -17.17
C THR A 867 29.90 6.77 -18.30
N THR A 868 29.94 8.05 -18.67
CA THR A 868 30.94 8.59 -19.61
C THR A 868 32.25 8.95 -18.91
N GLY A 869 32.27 8.95 -17.58
CA GLY A 869 33.43 9.32 -16.77
C GLY A 869 33.54 10.82 -16.47
N ARG A 870 32.54 11.64 -16.85
CA ARG A 870 32.41 13.02 -16.37
C ARG A 870 32.17 13.04 -14.85
N MET A 871 32.71 14.03 -14.16
CA MET A 871 32.37 14.26 -12.76
C MET A 871 30.94 14.82 -12.67
N ALA A 872 30.20 14.38 -11.65
CA ALA A 872 28.91 14.95 -11.28
C ALA A 872 29.04 15.72 -9.97
N SER A 873 28.13 16.66 -9.72
CA SER A 873 28.04 17.44 -8.47
C SER A 873 26.69 17.20 -7.80
N ILE A 874 26.69 17.01 -6.48
CA ILE A 874 25.48 16.91 -5.66
C ILE A 874 25.65 17.70 -4.35
N ASN A 875 24.51 18.09 -3.75
CA ASN A 875 24.44 18.75 -2.45
C ASN A 875 25.30 20.02 -2.29
N PRO A 876 25.00 21.11 -3.03
CA PRO A 876 24.06 21.23 -4.14
C PRO A 876 24.70 20.92 -5.51
N ASN A 877 23.89 20.65 -6.53
CA ASN A 877 24.42 20.45 -7.89
C ASN A 877 24.75 21.81 -8.54
N LEU A 878 26.02 22.20 -8.48
CA LEU A 878 26.50 23.47 -9.03
C LEU A 878 26.77 23.43 -10.54
N GLN A 879 26.92 22.25 -11.14
CA GLN A 879 27.15 22.13 -12.58
C GLN A 879 25.93 22.49 -13.44
N ASN A 880 24.72 22.50 -12.86
CA ASN A 880 23.47 22.71 -13.59
C ASN A 880 22.88 24.14 -13.48
N ILE A 881 23.63 25.10 -12.94
CA ILE A 881 23.14 26.48 -12.78
C ILE A 881 22.97 27.13 -14.17
N PRO A 882 21.76 27.61 -14.53
CA PRO A 882 21.47 28.09 -15.88
C PRO A 882 22.33 29.30 -16.30
N ILE A 883 22.92 29.24 -17.51
CA ILE A 883 23.70 30.36 -18.10
C ILE A 883 22.93 31.11 -19.19
N GLY A 884 22.05 30.42 -19.93
CA GLY A 884 21.48 30.92 -21.19
C GLY A 884 20.32 31.92 -21.09
N ARG A 885 19.83 32.25 -19.88
CA ARG A 885 18.71 33.19 -19.66
C ARG A 885 19.12 34.28 -18.68
N GLU A 886 18.60 35.50 -18.88
CA GLU A 886 18.89 36.67 -18.02
C GLU A 886 18.72 36.36 -16.53
N ARG A 887 17.63 35.69 -16.15
CA ARG A 887 17.36 35.31 -14.75
C ARG A 887 18.37 34.29 -14.20
N GLY A 888 18.88 33.38 -15.03
CA GLY A 888 19.95 32.45 -14.66
C GLY A 888 21.28 33.16 -14.41
N LYS A 889 21.62 34.15 -15.23
CA LYS A 889 22.80 35.00 -15.02
C LYS A 889 22.73 35.75 -13.69
N LEU A 890 21.56 36.23 -13.28
CA LEU A 890 21.38 36.88 -11.97
C LEU A 890 21.73 35.94 -10.80
N ILE A 891 21.39 34.65 -10.89
CA ILE A 891 21.79 33.66 -9.88
C ILE A 891 23.31 33.46 -9.89
N ARG A 892 23.95 33.37 -11.06
CA ARG A 892 25.41 33.27 -11.17
C ARG A 892 26.12 34.50 -10.59
N LYS A 893 25.54 35.69 -10.66
CA LYS A 893 26.09 36.90 -10.02
C LYS A 893 26.18 36.82 -8.50
N ALA A 894 25.42 35.94 -7.86
CA ALA A 894 25.49 35.73 -6.41
C ALA A 894 26.74 34.95 -5.96
N PHE A 895 27.47 34.33 -6.89
CA PHE A 895 28.71 33.61 -6.61
C PHE A 895 29.89 34.54 -6.82
N LEU A 896 30.53 34.95 -5.72
CA LEU A 896 31.54 36.00 -5.69
C LEU A 896 32.91 35.40 -5.35
N ALA A 897 33.96 35.91 -5.98
CA ALA A 897 35.32 35.70 -5.49
C ALA A 897 35.54 36.44 -4.15
N PRO A 898 36.34 35.89 -3.23
CA PRO A 898 36.74 36.60 -2.02
C PRO A 898 37.58 37.85 -2.34
N LYS A 899 37.68 38.77 -1.39
CA LYS A 899 38.46 40.01 -1.56
C LYS A 899 39.94 39.68 -1.88
N GLY A 900 40.48 40.29 -2.93
CA GLY A 900 41.85 40.05 -3.41
C GLY A 900 41.98 38.88 -4.39
N PHE A 901 40.85 38.29 -4.81
CA PHE A 901 40.79 37.21 -5.79
C PHE A 901 39.76 37.53 -6.88
N LYS A 902 39.93 36.91 -8.05
CA LYS A 902 38.92 36.83 -9.11
C LYS A 902 38.57 35.40 -9.45
N LEU A 903 37.34 35.21 -9.93
CA LEU A 903 36.96 33.98 -10.60
C LEU A 903 37.51 34.00 -12.02
N VAL A 904 38.10 32.90 -12.45
CA VAL A 904 38.63 32.72 -13.81
C VAL A 904 38.09 31.41 -14.38
N SER A 905 37.34 31.50 -15.48
CA SER A 905 36.90 30.33 -16.24
C SER A 905 37.91 29.98 -17.31
N PHE A 906 38.18 28.69 -17.51
CA PHE A 906 38.96 28.13 -18.61
C PHE A 906 38.10 27.10 -19.33
N ASP A 907 37.70 27.39 -20.56
CA ASP A 907 36.79 26.57 -21.36
C ASP A 907 37.47 26.06 -22.64
N TYR A 908 37.29 24.78 -22.94
CA TYR A 908 37.82 24.22 -24.18
C TYR A 908 36.92 24.57 -25.37
N SER A 909 37.51 25.21 -26.37
CA SER A 909 36.77 25.59 -27.58
C SER A 909 36.50 24.38 -28.48
N GLN A 910 35.24 23.92 -28.50
CA GLN A 910 34.73 22.88 -29.41
C GLN A 910 35.43 21.52 -29.23
N ILE A 911 35.74 21.14 -27.99
CA ILE A 911 36.56 19.95 -27.68
C ILE A 911 36.00 18.65 -28.28
N GLU A 912 34.69 18.45 -28.28
CA GLU A 912 34.08 17.23 -28.80
C GLU A 912 34.27 17.08 -30.32
N LEU A 913 34.23 18.18 -31.08
CA LEU A 913 34.47 18.16 -32.53
C LEU A 913 35.96 17.95 -32.84
N ARG A 914 36.86 18.50 -32.03
CA ARG A 914 38.31 18.25 -32.14
C ARG A 914 38.62 16.79 -31.87
N ILE A 915 38.03 16.21 -30.81
CA ILE A 915 38.16 14.78 -30.51
C ILE A 915 37.56 13.93 -31.63
N ALA A 916 36.45 14.34 -32.22
CA ALA A 916 35.87 13.65 -33.38
C ALA A 916 36.87 13.58 -34.53
N ALA A 917 37.53 14.69 -34.85
CA ALA A 917 38.57 14.76 -35.88
C ALA A 917 39.78 13.86 -35.56
N ILE A 918 40.24 13.87 -34.30
CA ILE A 918 41.34 13.04 -33.80
C ILE A 918 41.01 11.55 -33.93
N LEU A 919 39.82 11.15 -33.48
CA LEU A 919 39.40 9.74 -33.46
C LEU A 919 39.05 9.21 -34.85
N SER A 920 38.49 10.06 -35.73
CA SER A 920 38.16 9.66 -37.10
C SER A 920 39.33 9.70 -38.06
N GLY A 921 40.35 10.54 -37.79
CA GLY A 921 41.44 10.79 -38.73
C GLY A 921 40.97 11.49 -40.01
N ASP A 922 39.87 12.24 -39.95
CA ASP A 922 39.27 12.93 -41.11
C ASP A 922 40.10 14.13 -41.52
N GLU A 923 40.76 14.03 -42.68
CA GLU A 923 41.75 15.01 -43.12
C GLU A 923 41.16 16.41 -43.29
N LYS A 924 39.94 16.52 -43.83
CA LYS A 924 39.29 17.83 -44.02
C LYS A 924 38.91 18.45 -42.69
N LEU A 925 38.35 17.67 -41.77
CA LEU A 925 38.00 18.18 -40.44
C LEU A 925 39.26 18.57 -39.64
N ILE A 926 40.34 17.80 -39.75
CA ILE A 926 41.65 18.14 -39.16
C ILE A 926 42.19 19.44 -39.76
N GLN A 927 42.17 19.59 -41.09
CA GLN A 927 42.66 20.79 -41.76
C GLN A 927 41.89 22.05 -41.36
N ILE A 928 40.56 21.97 -41.21
CA ILE A 928 39.74 23.09 -40.70
C ILE A 928 40.25 23.57 -39.34
N PHE A 929 40.58 22.64 -38.42
CA PHE A 929 41.10 23.02 -37.12
C PHE A 929 42.54 23.52 -37.15
N LYS A 930 43.39 22.99 -38.05
CA LYS A 930 44.77 23.46 -38.24
C LYS A 930 44.84 24.87 -38.79
N SER A 931 43.99 25.21 -39.76
CA SER A 931 43.95 26.55 -40.36
C SER A 931 43.31 27.60 -39.46
N GLY A 932 42.79 27.22 -38.29
CA GLY A 932 42.10 28.11 -37.37
C GLY A 932 40.72 28.56 -37.86
N GLU A 933 40.15 27.89 -38.87
CA GLU A 933 38.85 28.21 -39.41
C GLU A 933 37.71 27.88 -38.44
N ASP A 934 36.60 28.63 -38.55
CA ASP A 934 35.37 28.30 -37.85
C ASP A 934 34.69 27.10 -38.52
N VAL A 935 34.73 25.94 -37.85
CA VAL A 935 34.12 24.70 -38.34
C VAL A 935 32.63 24.82 -38.66
N HIS A 936 31.87 25.62 -37.91
CA HIS A 936 30.44 25.82 -38.20
C HIS A 936 30.26 26.67 -39.45
N ASN A 937 31.12 27.67 -39.65
CA ASN A 937 31.11 28.47 -40.86
C ASN A 937 31.49 27.63 -42.10
N THR A 938 32.56 26.84 -42.01
CA THR A 938 32.99 25.96 -43.10
C THR A 938 31.93 24.90 -43.42
N VAL A 939 31.29 24.30 -42.41
CA VAL A 939 30.19 23.36 -42.64
C VAL A 939 28.98 24.05 -43.27
N ALA A 940 28.63 25.27 -42.85
CA ALA A 940 27.56 26.05 -43.48
C ALA A 940 27.84 26.29 -44.97
N SER A 941 29.08 26.66 -45.32
CA SER A 941 29.49 26.85 -46.72
C SER A 941 29.25 25.59 -47.56
N TYR A 942 29.52 24.41 -47.01
CA TYR A 942 29.31 23.14 -47.70
C TYR A 942 27.83 22.79 -47.86
N VAL A 943 27.05 22.84 -46.77
CA VAL A 943 25.65 22.38 -46.81
C VAL A 943 24.72 23.35 -47.55
N PHE A 944 25.04 24.65 -47.58
CA PHE A 944 24.27 25.66 -48.31
C PHE A 944 24.85 25.97 -49.71
N GLY A 945 26.02 25.45 -50.06
CA GLY A 945 26.66 25.69 -51.36
C GLY A 945 27.07 27.14 -51.59
N VAL A 946 27.40 27.88 -50.53
CA VAL A 946 27.82 29.29 -50.56
C VAL A 946 29.29 29.44 -50.19
N THR A 947 29.94 30.54 -50.57
CA THR A 947 31.30 30.83 -50.10
C THR A 947 31.28 31.20 -48.60
N LYS A 948 32.40 31.03 -47.89
CA LYS A 948 32.47 31.25 -46.43
C LYS A 948 32.15 32.69 -46.02
N GLU A 949 32.37 33.66 -46.90
CA GLU A 949 32.08 35.08 -46.70
C GLU A 949 30.58 35.39 -46.79
N LYS A 950 29.82 34.52 -47.47
CA LYS A 950 28.37 34.66 -47.66
C LYS A 950 27.55 33.92 -46.60
N VAL A 951 28.21 33.23 -45.67
CA VAL A 951 27.53 32.53 -44.58
C VAL A 951 27.03 33.55 -43.56
N ASP A 952 25.71 33.64 -43.41
CA ASP A 952 25.09 34.46 -42.38
C ASP A 952 25.04 33.75 -41.01
N LYS A 953 24.57 34.48 -40.00
CA LYS A 953 24.46 33.99 -38.62
C LYS A 953 23.52 32.79 -38.49
N GLU A 954 22.49 32.70 -39.33
CA GLU A 954 21.47 31.66 -39.27
C GLU A 954 21.92 30.38 -39.98
N MET A 955 22.63 30.51 -41.09
CA MET A 955 23.35 29.43 -41.75
C MET A 955 24.39 28.82 -40.81
N ARG A 956 25.18 29.65 -40.12
CA ARG A 956 26.13 29.19 -39.10
C ARG A 956 25.44 28.49 -37.93
N ARG A 957 24.28 29.00 -37.48
CA ARG A 957 23.46 28.35 -36.43
C ARG A 957 22.98 26.98 -36.88
N THR A 958 22.51 26.87 -38.12
CA THR A 958 22.06 25.61 -38.73
C THR A 958 23.20 24.59 -38.81
N ALA A 959 24.37 25.01 -39.30
CA ALA A 959 25.55 24.17 -39.35
C ALA A 959 26.03 23.72 -37.95
N LYS A 960 25.87 24.56 -36.93
CA LYS A 960 26.10 24.16 -35.53
C LYS A 960 25.17 23.02 -35.10
N VAL A 961 23.88 23.11 -35.42
CA VAL A 961 22.91 22.04 -35.13
C VAL A 961 23.25 20.75 -35.87
N ILE A 962 23.69 20.84 -37.13
CA ILE A 962 24.13 19.69 -37.94
C ILE A 962 25.36 19.02 -37.32
N ASN A 963 26.42 19.78 -37.05
CA ASN A 963 27.67 19.28 -36.47
C ASN A 963 27.43 18.48 -35.18
N PHE A 964 26.79 19.09 -34.19
CA PHE A 964 26.53 18.44 -32.92
C PHE A 964 25.48 17.33 -33.05
N GLY A 965 24.45 17.53 -33.87
CA GLY A 965 23.41 16.52 -34.08
C GLY A 965 24.00 15.23 -34.63
N ILE A 966 24.76 15.33 -35.72
CA ILE A 966 25.40 14.17 -36.36
C ILE A 966 26.41 13.52 -35.42
N LEU A 967 27.21 14.29 -34.70
CA LEU A 967 28.17 13.76 -33.72
C LEU A 967 27.49 12.93 -32.61
N TYR A 968 26.26 13.30 -32.23
CA TYR A 968 25.44 12.56 -31.28
C TYR A 968 24.58 11.44 -31.89
N GLY A 969 24.86 11.03 -33.14
CA GLY A 969 24.15 9.94 -33.81
C GLY A 969 22.71 10.29 -34.19
N MET A 970 22.43 11.56 -34.47
CA MET A 970 21.11 12.01 -34.93
C MET A 970 20.85 11.56 -36.36
N GLY A 971 19.75 10.81 -36.58
CA GLY A 971 19.29 10.45 -37.92
C GLY A 971 18.43 11.55 -38.56
N ILE A 972 18.17 11.42 -39.87
CA ILE A 972 17.47 12.42 -40.70
C ILE A 972 16.14 12.90 -40.07
N ASN A 973 15.29 11.99 -39.59
CA ASN A 973 14.00 12.38 -39.00
C ASN A 973 14.13 13.30 -37.77
N ALA A 974 15.18 13.11 -36.96
CA ALA A 974 15.45 13.96 -35.81
C ALA A 974 16.11 15.27 -36.24
N LEU A 975 16.94 15.25 -37.29
CA LEU A 975 17.53 16.43 -37.89
C LEU A 975 16.45 17.36 -38.48
N THR A 976 15.49 16.81 -39.23
CA THR A 976 14.31 17.54 -39.75
C THR A 976 13.58 18.30 -38.63
N GLN A 977 13.35 17.64 -37.49
CA GLN A 977 12.66 18.26 -36.35
C GLN A 977 13.46 19.40 -35.71
N ASN A 978 14.79 19.26 -35.61
CA ASN A 978 15.64 20.28 -34.98
C ASN A 978 15.92 21.47 -35.89
N LEU A 979 15.92 21.25 -37.21
CA LEU A 979 16.10 22.31 -38.20
C LEU A 979 14.80 23.04 -38.53
N GLY A 980 13.64 22.41 -38.31
CA GLY A 980 12.35 22.96 -38.74
C GLY A 980 12.20 23.00 -40.26
N SER A 981 13.03 22.25 -40.99
CA SER A 981 13.00 22.12 -42.45
C SER A 981 12.11 20.95 -42.89
N ASP A 982 11.92 20.77 -44.20
CA ASP A 982 11.37 19.53 -44.72
C ASP A 982 12.42 18.39 -44.72
N ARG A 983 11.93 17.16 -44.92
CA ARG A 983 12.75 15.95 -44.88
C ARG A 983 13.76 15.88 -46.03
N LYS A 984 13.44 16.45 -47.21
CA LYS A 984 14.33 16.43 -48.38
C LYS A 984 15.54 17.32 -48.11
N THR A 985 15.33 18.55 -47.64
CA THR A 985 16.44 19.45 -47.25
C THR A 985 17.30 18.86 -46.12
N ALA A 986 16.69 18.27 -45.10
CA ALA A 986 17.45 17.62 -44.04
C ALA A 986 18.28 16.42 -44.54
N GLN A 987 17.75 15.66 -45.51
CA GLN A 987 18.46 14.56 -46.15
C GLN A 987 19.63 15.05 -46.99
N GLU A 988 19.44 16.13 -47.75
CA GLU A 988 20.50 16.78 -48.55
C GLU A 988 21.65 17.23 -47.64
N PHE A 989 21.34 17.99 -46.57
CA PHE A 989 22.37 18.40 -45.60
C PHE A 989 23.10 17.23 -44.95
N TYR A 990 22.37 16.17 -44.59
CA TYR A 990 22.96 14.97 -44.01
C TYR A 990 23.91 14.28 -44.99
N ASN A 991 23.50 14.14 -46.26
CA ASN A 991 24.31 13.52 -47.31
C ASN A 991 25.55 14.34 -47.62
N THR A 992 25.39 15.65 -47.83
CA THR A 992 26.51 16.57 -48.11
C THR A 992 27.52 16.57 -46.97
N TYR A 993 27.06 16.53 -45.71
CA TYR A 993 27.96 16.46 -44.56
C TYR A 993 28.86 15.21 -44.61
N PHE A 994 28.27 14.03 -44.81
CA PHE A 994 29.04 12.77 -44.84
C PHE A 994 29.81 12.53 -46.14
N GLU A 995 29.41 13.16 -47.24
CA GLU A 995 30.20 13.22 -48.46
C GLU A 995 31.47 14.06 -48.26
N LYS A 996 31.37 15.17 -47.50
CA LYS A 996 32.54 16.01 -47.19
C LYS A 996 33.44 15.38 -46.13
N PHE A 997 32.88 14.77 -45.09
CA PHE A 997 33.62 14.13 -43.99
C PHE A 997 33.45 12.60 -44.02
N ASP A 998 34.06 11.97 -45.03
CA ASP A 998 33.92 10.56 -45.36
C ASP A 998 34.57 9.64 -44.31
N ARG A 999 35.76 10.00 -43.81
CA ARG A 999 36.44 9.27 -42.73
C ARG A 999 35.70 9.40 -41.41
N LEU A 1000 35.08 10.55 -41.13
CA LEU A 1000 34.17 10.68 -40.00
C LEU A 1000 32.96 9.75 -40.16
N ALA A 1001 32.35 9.68 -41.36
CA ALA A 1001 31.27 8.74 -41.65
C ALA A 1001 31.66 7.29 -41.35
N TRP A 1002 32.81 6.88 -41.88
CA TRP A 1002 33.38 5.55 -41.68
C TRP A 1002 33.64 5.26 -40.20
N TYR A 1003 34.19 6.22 -39.46
CA TYR A 1003 34.47 6.07 -38.04
C TYR A 1003 33.20 5.83 -37.22
N LEU A 1004 32.15 6.63 -37.44
CA LEU A 1004 30.88 6.47 -36.71
C LEU A 1004 30.22 5.11 -37.01
N ASP A 1005 30.27 4.65 -38.26
CA ASP A 1005 29.77 3.32 -38.65
C ASP A 1005 30.62 2.19 -38.04
N LYS A 1006 31.95 2.34 -38.04
CA LYS A 1006 32.87 1.39 -37.41
C LYS A 1006 32.59 1.26 -35.91
N ILE A 1007 32.45 2.36 -35.17
CA ILE A 1007 32.14 2.34 -33.73
C ILE A 1007 30.82 1.61 -33.48
N LYS A 1008 29.80 1.85 -34.31
CA LYS A 1008 28.53 1.15 -34.23
C LYS A 1008 28.67 -0.35 -34.48
N LYS A 1009 29.45 -0.77 -35.47
CA LYS A 1009 29.74 -2.19 -35.77
C LYS A 1009 30.53 -2.86 -34.65
N ASP A 1010 31.58 -2.20 -34.16
CA ASP A 1010 32.42 -2.68 -33.07
C ASP A 1010 31.62 -2.83 -31.78
N ALA A 1011 30.76 -1.86 -31.45
CA ALA A 1011 29.86 -1.94 -30.30
C ALA A 1011 28.87 -3.11 -30.42
N ASN A 1012 28.31 -3.35 -31.62
CA ASN A 1012 27.43 -4.49 -31.88
C ASN A 1012 28.16 -5.83 -31.71
N LYS A 1013 29.44 -5.91 -32.13
CA LYS A 1013 30.26 -7.12 -32.04
C LYS A 1013 30.76 -7.39 -30.62
N LEU A 1014 31.37 -6.38 -30.00
CA LEU A 1014 32.10 -6.49 -28.73
C LEU A 1014 31.21 -6.23 -27.50
N GLY A 1015 30.09 -5.53 -27.68
CA GLY A 1015 29.20 -5.12 -26.58
C GLY A 1015 29.62 -3.86 -25.83
N PHE A 1016 30.76 -3.26 -26.20
CA PHE A 1016 31.31 -2.05 -25.58
C PHE A 1016 32.05 -1.16 -26.60
N THR A 1017 32.34 0.07 -26.20
CA THR A 1017 33.25 1.00 -26.91
C THR A 1017 34.35 1.46 -25.99
N THR A 1018 35.46 1.97 -26.54
CA THR A 1018 36.64 2.39 -25.79
C THR A 1018 37.00 3.85 -26.06
N THR A 1019 37.39 4.61 -25.03
CA THR A 1019 37.94 5.98 -25.19
C THR A 1019 39.38 5.95 -25.72
N LEU A 1020 39.92 7.11 -26.14
CA LEU A 1020 41.31 7.22 -26.59
C LEU A 1020 42.32 6.67 -25.58
N PHE A 1021 42.03 6.81 -24.28
CA PHE A 1021 42.89 6.38 -23.19
C PHE A 1021 42.51 5.00 -22.59
N GLY A 1022 41.67 4.22 -23.27
CA GLY A 1022 41.43 2.82 -22.92
C GLY A 1022 40.23 2.54 -22.00
N ARG A 1023 39.41 3.54 -21.62
CA ARG A 1023 38.22 3.30 -20.80
C ARG A 1023 37.13 2.64 -21.62
N ARG A 1024 36.59 1.51 -21.14
CA ARG A 1024 35.49 0.77 -21.79
C ARG A 1024 34.13 1.15 -21.22
N ARG A 1025 33.13 1.29 -22.09
CA ARG A 1025 31.71 1.45 -21.72
C ARG A 1025 30.86 0.39 -22.41
N TYR A 1026 30.14 -0.39 -21.62
CA TYR A 1026 29.27 -1.49 -22.07
C TYR A 1026 27.84 -0.99 -22.36
N PHE A 1027 27.16 -1.62 -23.32
CA PHE A 1027 25.80 -1.25 -23.73
C PHE A 1027 24.87 -2.48 -23.75
N GLU A 1028 24.12 -2.72 -22.67
CA GLU A 1028 23.22 -3.87 -22.56
C GLU A 1028 22.18 -3.94 -23.70
N GLY A 1029 21.66 -2.78 -24.12
CA GLY A 1029 20.67 -2.68 -25.18
C GLY A 1029 21.18 -2.98 -26.59
N ILE A 1030 22.49 -3.09 -26.81
CA ILE A 1030 23.09 -3.22 -28.15
C ILE A 1030 22.72 -4.56 -28.82
N LYS A 1031 22.48 -5.60 -28.02
CA LYS A 1031 22.04 -6.93 -28.47
C LYS A 1031 20.52 -7.11 -28.42
N SER A 1032 19.74 -6.07 -28.09
CA SER A 1032 18.29 -6.17 -27.98
C SER A 1032 17.62 -6.49 -29.32
N LYS A 1033 16.62 -7.38 -29.29
CA LYS A 1033 15.76 -7.66 -30.46
C LYS A 1033 14.77 -6.52 -30.76
N LEU A 1034 14.59 -5.57 -29.84
CA LEU A 1034 13.70 -4.43 -30.01
C LEU A 1034 14.42 -3.28 -30.73
N PRO A 1035 13.96 -2.85 -31.93
CA PRO A 1035 14.68 -1.88 -32.75
C PRO A 1035 14.94 -0.53 -32.06
N PHE A 1036 14.00 -0.06 -31.22
CA PHE A 1036 14.15 1.22 -30.53
C PHE A 1036 15.18 1.17 -29.38
N ILE A 1037 15.29 0.04 -28.68
CA ILE A 1037 16.29 -0.16 -27.61
C ILE A 1037 17.68 -0.27 -28.24
N LYS A 1038 17.79 -1.04 -29.33
CA LYS A 1038 19.02 -1.17 -30.09
C LYS A 1038 19.47 0.17 -30.66
N ALA A 1039 18.58 0.92 -31.32
CA ALA A 1039 18.91 2.24 -31.87
C ALA A 1039 19.30 3.26 -30.78
N ALA A 1040 18.71 3.19 -29.58
CA ALA A 1040 19.14 4.02 -28.45
C ALA A 1040 20.54 3.63 -27.96
N ALA A 1041 20.84 2.34 -27.84
CA ALA A 1041 22.17 1.83 -27.48
C ALA A 1041 23.23 2.20 -28.51
N GLU A 1042 22.92 2.12 -29.81
CA GLU A 1042 23.82 2.52 -30.90
C GLU A 1042 24.17 4.01 -30.84
N ARG A 1043 23.20 4.89 -30.58
CA ARG A 1043 23.47 6.32 -30.38
C ARG A 1043 24.37 6.58 -29.18
N MET A 1044 24.15 5.86 -28.07
CA MET A 1044 25.02 5.96 -26.89
C MET A 1044 26.43 5.45 -27.17
N ALA A 1045 26.57 4.40 -27.99
CA ALA A 1045 27.86 3.85 -28.40
C ALA A 1045 28.65 4.82 -29.27
N ILE A 1046 28.01 5.49 -30.23
CA ILE A 1046 28.64 6.50 -31.08
C ILE A 1046 29.21 7.65 -30.24
N ASN A 1047 28.45 8.13 -29.28
CA ASN A 1047 28.81 9.29 -28.47
C ASN A 1047 29.87 9.00 -27.38
N ALA A 1048 29.92 7.76 -26.88
CA ALA A 1048 30.70 7.43 -25.70
C ALA A 1048 32.23 7.65 -25.84
N PRO A 1049 32.89 7.25 -26.95
CA PRO A 1049 34.33 7.50 -27.13
C PRO A 1049 34.67 8.98 -27.09
N ILE A 1050 33.86 9.83 -27.73
CA ILE A 1050 34.09 11.28 -27.84
C ILE A 1050 33.93 11.94 -26.47
N GLN A 1051 32.78 11.73 -25.81
CA GLN A 1051 32.52 12.33 -24.49
C GLN A 1051 33.44 11.79 -23.40
N GLY A 1052 33.76 10.50 -23.46
CA GLY A 1052 34.66 9.88 -22.50
C GLY A 1052 36.09 10.39 -22.64
N THR A 1053 36.58 10.55 -23.87
CA THR A 1053 37.90 11.16 -24.13
C THR A 1053 37.94 12.61 -23.69
N SER A 1054 36.87 13.39 -23.91
CA SER A 1054 36.76 14.76 -23.40
C SER A 1054 36.84 14.81 -21.87
N ALA A 1055 36.15 13.88 -21.19
CA ALA A 1055 36.21 13.76 -19.74
C ALA A 1055 37.59 13.30 -19.22
N ASP A 1056 38.39 12.62 -20.05
CA ASP A 1056 39.75 12.21 -19.71
C ASP A 1056 40.71 13.38 -19.84
N ILE A 1057 40.62 14.12 -20.95
CA ILE A 1057 41.40 15.33 -21.23
C ILE A 1057 41.23 16.36 -20.12
N ILE A 1058 40.01 16.68 -19.71
CA ILE A 1058 39.76 17.67 -18.64
C ILE A 1058 40.35 17.23 -17.29
N LYS A 1059 40.34 15.91 -16.98
CA LYS A 1059 40.94 15.39 -15.74
C LYS A 1059 42.45 15.39 -15.77
N MET A 1060 43.05 15.08 -16.92
CA MET A 1060 44.49 15.22 -17.12
C MET A 1060 44.91 16.68 -16.99
N ALA A 1061 44.10 17.61 -17.52
CA ALA A 1061 44.34 19.03 -17.38
C ALA A 1061 44.27 19.48 -15.92
N MET A 1062 43.25 19.06 -15.17
CA MET A 1062 43.16 19.31 -13.73
C MET A 1062 44.42 18.82 -12.99
N LYS A 1063 44.88 17.59 -13.28
CA LYS A 1063 46.11 17.04 -12.68
C LYS A 1063 47.33 17.89 -13.04
N ASN A 1064 47.53 18.20 -14.32
CA ASN A 1064 48.71 18.94 -14.78
C ASN A 1064 48.75 20.37 -14.23
N VAL A 1065 47.57 21.02 -14.08
CA VAL A 1065 47.47 22.34 -13.46
C VAL A 1065 47.74 22.26 -11.96
N ASP A 1066 47.23 21.24 -11.27
CA ASP A 1066 47.52 21.01 -9.85
C ASP A 1066 49.01 20.77 -9.60
N ASP A 1067 49.66 19.93 -10.42
CA ASP A 1067 51.12 19.70 -10.38
C ASP A 1067 51.90 21.03 -10.54
N PHE A 1068 51.44 21.91 -11.43
CA PHE A 1068 52.02 23.26 -11.61
C PHE A 1068 51.82 24.14 -10.37
N ILE A 1069 50.62 24.15 -9.78
CA ILE A 1069 50.30 24.94 -8.59
C ILE A 1069 51.19 24.50 -7.42
N VAL A 1070 51.28 23.20 -7.16
CA VAL A 1070 52.08 22.62 -6.07
C VAL A 1070 53.57 22.87 -6.29
N LYS A 1071 54.08 22.62 -7.51
CA LYS A 1071 55.51 22.84 -7.82
C LYS A 1071 55.96 24.28 -7.60
N ASN A 1072 55.07 25.25 -7.85
CA ASN A 1072 55.35 26.67 -7.71
C ASN A 1072 54.87 27.26 -6.36
N LYS A 1073 54.40 26.43 -5.43
CA LYS A 1073 53.90 26.84 -4.10
C LYS A 1073 52.77 27.87 -4.15
N LEU A 1074 51.85 27.70 -5.10
CA LEU A 1074 50.73 28.62 -5.36
C LEU A 1074 49.41 28.20 -4.68
N GLU A 1075 49.41 27.18 -3.83
CA GLU A 1075 48.21 26.56 -3.21
C GLU A 1075 47.42 27.53 -2.33
N LYS A 1076 48.04 28.64 -1.89
CA LYS A 1076 47.38 29.71 -1.13
C LYS A 1076 46.82 30.85 -1.99
N LYS A 1077 47.08 30.83 -3.29
CA LYS A 1077 46.73 31.92 -4.22
C LYS A 1077 45.92 31.43 -5.43
N VAL A 1078 45.84 30.12 -5.68
CA VAL A 1078 45.14 29.52 -6.82
C VAL A 1078 44.33 28.32 -6.33
N TYR A 1079 43.01 28.37 -6.50
CA TYR A 1079 42.09 27.33 -6.03
C TYR A 1079 41.17 26.87 -7.16
N LEU A 1080 41.14 25.57 -7.46
CA LEU A 1080 40.12 25.01 -8.36
C LEU A 1080 38.79 24.87 -7.61
N ILE A 1081 37.77 25.62 -8.05
CA ILE A 1081 36.48 25.70 -7.35
C ILE A 1081 35.44 24.80 -8.00
N LEU A 1082 35.32 24.83 -9.34
CA LEU A 1082 34.32 24.06 -10.08
C LEU A 1082 34.88 23.46 -11.36
N GLN A 1083 34.40 22.27 -11.71
CA GLN A 1083 34.51 21.71 -13.05
C GLN A 1083 33.11 21.56 -13.64
N ILE A 1084 32.86 22.17 -14.79
CA ILE A 1084 31.55 22.22 -15.45
C ILE A 1084 31.73 21.74 -16.88
N HIS A 1085 31.41 20.48 -17.15
CA HIS A 1085 31.60 19.87 -18.47
C HIS A 1085 33.06 19.95 -18.96
N ASP A 1086 33.37 20.87 -19.87
CA ASP A 1086 34.69 21.14 -20.44
C ASP A 1086 35.33 22.44 -19.91
N GLU A 1087 34.68 23.08 -18.93
CA GLU A 1087 35.11 24.30 -18.26
C GLU A 1087 35.68 24.02 -16.86
N LEU A 1088 36.79 24.69 -16.51
CA LEU A 1088 37.35 24.74 -15.15
C LEU A 1088 37.25 26.17 -14.61
N ILE A 1089 36.79 26.33 -13.37
CA ILE A 1089 36.67 27.64 -12.71
C ILE A 1089 37.60 27.68 -11.51
N TYR A 1090 38.51 28.65 -11.51
CA TYR A 1090 39.46 28.90 -10.44
C TYR A 1090 39.15 30.21 -9.70
N GLU A 1091 39.51 30.28 -8.42
CA GLU A 1091 39.80 31.53 -7.71
C GLU A 1091 41.30 31.80 -7.81
N ILE A 1092 41.69 32.95 -8.36
CA ILE A 1092 43.10 33.34 -8.54
C ILE A 1092 43.32 34.71 -7.89
N ALA A 1093 44.39 34.84 -7.10
CA ALA A 1093 44.75 36.10 -6.46
C ALA A 1093 45.09 37.18 -7.49
N ASP A 1094 44.66 38.42 -7.21
CA ASP A 1094 44.76 39.55 -8.16
C ASP A 1094 46.20 39.85 -8.60
N ASP A 1095 47.19 39.65 -7.71
CA ASP A 1095 48.59 39.98 -7.95
C ASP A 1095 49.30 39.03 -8.93
N ILE A 1096 48.76 37.83 -9.15
CA ILE A 1096 49.33 36.81 -10.06
C ILE A 1096 48.38 36.41 -11.19
N LEU A 1097 47.23 37.08 -11.30
CA LEU A 1097 46.12 36.70 -12.16
C LEU A 1097 46.53 36.48 -13.62
N ASP A 1098 47.20 37.46 -14.24
CA ASP A 1098 47.51 37.42 -15.67
C ASP A 1098 48.57 36.36 -16.02
N GLU A 1099 49.62 36.24 -15.20
CA GLU A 1099 50.70 35.27 -15.41
C GLU A 1099 50.20 33.84 -15.26
N VAL A 1100 49.50 33.56 -14.14
CA VAL A 1100 48.98 32.22 -13.86
C VAL A 1100 47.89 31.83 -14.86
N SER A 1101 47.01 32.76 -15.25
CA SER A 1101 45.96 32.43 -16.21
C SER A 1101 46.52 32.06 -17.59
N LYS A 1102 47.56 32.74 -18.07
CA LYS A 1102 48.27 32.36 -19.29
C LYS A 1102 48.89 30.97 -19.16
N LYS A 1103 49.51 30.67 -18.01
CA LYS A 1103 50.13 29.36 -17.79
C LYS A 1103 49.13 28.22 -17.69
N ILE A 1104 48.01 28.41 -17.00
CA ILE A 1104 46.92 27.43 -16.94
C ILE A 1104 46.38 27.17 -18.36
N LYS A 1105 46.16 28.24 -19.15
CA LYS A 1105 45.75 28.12 -20.55
C LYS A 1105 46.73 27.25 -21.36
N GLU A 1106 48.03 27.52 -21.27
CA GLU A 1106 49.06 26.71 -21.95
C GLU A 1106 49.01 25.24 -21.53
N ILE A 1107 48.98 24.96 -20.22
CA ILE A 1107 48.91 23.60 -19.68
C ILE A 1107 47.67 22.85 -20.19
N MET A 1108 46.52 23.52 -20.24
CA MET A 1108 45.29 22.92 -20.75
C MET A 1108 45.37 22.61 -22.25
N GLN A 1109 46.03 23.45 -23.05
CA GLN A 1109 46.22 23.23 -24.48
C GLN A 1109 47.22 22.10 -24.77
N ASP A 1110 48.25 21.95 -23.94
CA ASP A 1110 49.33 20.97 -24.11
C ASP A 1110 49.03 19.60 -23.47
N VAL A 1111 47.79 19.40 -22.98
CA VAL A 1111 47.41 18.20 -22.22
C VAL A 1111 47.51 16.90 -23.05
N LEU A 1112 47.40 17.02 -24.38
CA LEU A 1112 47.53 15.91 -25.33
C LEU A 1112 48.78 16.16 -26.20
N PRO A 1113 49.76 15.24 -26.22
CA PRO A 1113 50.93 15.36 -27.10
C PRO A 1113 50.52 15.49 -28.57
N ILE A 1114 51.25 16.29 -29.35
CA ILE A 1114 50.87 16.63 -30.72
C ILE A 1114 50.77 15.38 -31.61
N GLU A 1115 51.60 14.38 -31.35
CA GLU A 1115 51.62 13.09 -32.05
C GLU A 1115 50.34 12.27 -31.79
N LYS A 1116 49.74 12.42 -30.60
CA LYS A 1116 48.48 11.76 -30.24
C LYS A 1116 47.24 12.56 -30.66
N SER A 1117 47.42 13.81 -31.06
CA SER A 1117 46.36 14.70 -31.52
C SER A 1117 46.22 14.75 -33.06
N PHE A 1118 47.05 14.03 -33.82
CA PHE A 1118 47.15 14.18 -35.28
C PHE A 1118 47.27 15.65 -35.71
N GLU A 1119 48.03 16.44 -34.94
CA GLU A 1119 48.20 17.89 -35.09
C GLU A 1119 46.89 18.71 -35.05
N VAL A 1120 45.81 18.18 -34.45
CA VAL A 1120 44.60 18.96 -34.15
C VAL A 1120 44.85 19.81 -32.90
N PRO A 1121 44.87 21.15 -33.00
CA PRO A 1121 45.17 21.99 -31.85
C PRO A 1121 44.05 21.90 -30.82
N ILE A 1122 44.37 21.69 -29.54
CA ILE A 1122 43.43 21.86 -28.44
C ILE A 1122 43.48 23.33 -28.02
N ILE A 1123 42.35 24.02 -28.05
CA ILE A 1123 42.27 25.47 -27.78
C ILE A 1123 41.49 25.70 -26.50
N THR A 1124 42.05 26.50 -25.60
CA THR A 1124 41.42 26.91 -24.34
C THR A 1124 41.25 28.42 -24.32
N ASN A 1125 40.04 28.88 -24.04
CA ASN A 1125 39.77 30.30 -23.80
C ASN A 1125 39.59 30.53 -22.30
N PHE A 1126 39.95 31.72 -21.82
CA PHE A 1126 39.67 32.08 -20.44
C PHE A 1126 39.06 33.48 -20.33
N SER A 1127 38.26 33.67 -19.28
CA SER A 1127 37.69 34.95 -18.90
C SER A 1127 37.74 35.10 -17.38
N SER A 1128 37.85 36.33 -16.89
CA SER A 1128 37.90 36.62 -15.45
C SER A 1128 36.85 37.64 -15.04
N GLY A 1129 36.31 37.51 -13.82
CA GLY A 1129 35.33 38.43 -13.25
C GLY A 1129 35.27 38.35 -11.73
N GLN A 1130 34.61 39.32 -11.11
CA GLN A 1130 34.41 39.35 -9.65
C GLN A 1130 33.33 38.35 -9.23
N ASN A 1131 32.38 38.07 -10.10
CA ASN A 1131 31.35 37.06 -9.89
C ASN A 1131 31.21 36.13 -11.10
N TRP A 1132 30.59 34.98 -10.87
CA TRP A 1132 30.44 33.96 -11.91
C TRP A 1132 29.53 34.42 -13.07
N GLY A 1133 28.65 35.41 -12.83
CA GLY A 1133 27.81 36.00 -13.88
C GLY A 1133 28.56 36.89 -14.88
N GLU A 1134 29.80 37.28 -14.58
CA GLU A 1134 30.67 38.09 -15.46
C GLU A 1134 31.56 37.24 -16.37
N LEU A 1135 31.68 35.94 -16.09
CA LEU A 1135 32.44 35.01 -16.93
C LEU A 1135 31.69 34.80 -18.26
N LYS A 1136 32.42 34.81 -19.37
CA LYS A 1136 31.87 34.78 -20.75
C LYS A 1136 31.73 33.38 -21.31
#